data_AF-F4LS58-F1
#
_entry.id   AF-F4LS58-F1
#
_cell.length_a   1.000
_cell.length_b   1.000
_cell.length_c   1.000
_cell.angle_alpha   90.00
_cell.angle_beta   90.00
_cell.angle_gamma   90.00
#
_symmetry.space_group_name_H-M   'P 1'
#
loop_
_entity.id
_entity.type
_entity.pdbx_description
1 polymer ?
#
loop_
_entity_poly.entity_id
_entity_poly.type
_entity_poly.pdbx_seq_one_letter_code
_entity_poly.pdbx_strand_id
1 'polypeptide(L)'
;MQYLAHYDKGKQEKQFLNEHLTSVATLAKTRVLPCVVFDDLDSSKIEEICYWTGYFHDLGKYSIYFQDYLQKGISSPLKNHAHISACFAYSYLSNKATSRFDSDKTLLFFIYTCIRLHHTSLKCKGLFNYGIWEDLIPISKNISDKSNEIIKDLGLAQDMSDEEFRALIDIEKFKANAFSLERIPLMFNNSRISNPKWYFLLIYLFSMLIDTDKLDSANIKSEKISTVPPENVTSYIFSKHGKKSDTELINNREKARKSMIEVVESLSNDALKNVRFFTITAPTGIGKTLSSLQCALDLQQKIAETEGYTPRIITAIPFINIIEQNKLEYENVMGKECKIAVHHRLSDFGVAKSKDETIPVDRVLLETESWEADVILTTFVQLFQSLFSSTNKMLKKINKLAGSIVILDEIQAIPEKYMPLIGASLQMIAKYYGTRFILMTATQPKILQFGSMLLQYTEKNSKQIESIELLPNHEEYFKCLTRTKFVPLLENVLDTEDFLDVFFNKWDYTKSCLIVVNTIKRSIDVYKKIKEELALRGFKLPVYYLSTNIIPLKRRDVIQEVKDLLESEQPVILVSTQTIEAGVDLDFDMAFRDFAPLDSLVQTAGRVNRQGKKGNYSPVYIIQLENDSHYIYDLSLREVTINLLKELLTAQEEIKETDYVSLTKRYYDLILKEGVDDASKRIWNDGILKLDFDKLEEFKLIESPGEVYDVFIEKELSATNLADAYEQVLGYKDSFDYDLSKIFPDFKSDQFEKTLNVFQRKALLRLIMAKMHDYIIQVRVSRLKENRPVEFKERGNIESSLYWVPPTKCDDYYDEDTGFKDESGDGFI
;
A
#
# COMPACT_ATOMS: atom_id res chain seq x y z
N MET A 1 -37.59 11.21 -24.59
CA MET A 1 -36.26 11.63 -25.11
C MET A 1 -35.24 10.51 -24.89
N GLN A 2 -34.12 10.48 -25.61
CA GLN A 2 -32.98 9.62 -25.25
C GLN A 2 -32.08 10.37 -24.26
N TYR A 3 -31.93 9.84 -23.05
CA TYR A 3 -31.09 10.43 -22.00
C TYR A 3 -29.73 9.73 -21.98
N LEU A 4 -28.65 10.51 -21.88
CA LEU A 4 -27.28 9.99 -21.91
C LEU A 4 -26.64 10.04 -20.51
N ALA A 5 -25.93 8.98 -20.14
CA ALA A 5 -25.04 8.97 -18.96
C ALA A 5 -23.67 9.57 -19.30
N HIS A 6 -23.12 9.13 -20.44
CA HIS A 6 -21.80 9.50 -20.92
C HIS A 6 -21.82 9.79 -22.43
N TYR A 7 -20.95 10.72 -22.84
CA TYR A 7 -20.77 11.07 -24.24
C TYR A 7 -19.31 11.43 -24.52
N ASP A 8 -18.58 10.52 -25.18
CA ASP A 8 -17.23 10.79 -25.68
C ASP A 8 -17.34 11.51 -27.03
N LYS A 9 -17.12 12.82 -27.03
CA LYS A 9 -17.17 13.65 -28.24
C LYS A 9 -16.06 13.31 -29.25
N GLY A 10 -14.92 12.80 -28.78
CA GLY A 10 -13.79 12.43 -29.64
C GLY A 10 -14.07 11.15 -30.43
N LYS A 11 -14.70 10.16 -29.79
CA LYS A 11 -15.06 8.88 -30.42
C LYS A 11 -16.49 8.82 -30.96
N GLN A 12 -17.30 9.84 -30.69
CA GLN A 12 -18.75 9.88 -30.92
C GLN A 12 -19.54 8.74 -30.24
N GLU A 13 -18.97 8.14 -29.19
CA GLU A 13 -19.61 7.06 -28.43
C GLU A 13 -20.59 7.62 -27.41
N LYS A 14 -21.81 7.10 -27.40
CA LYS A 14 -22.90 7.50 -26.50
C LYS A 14 -23.30 6.31 -25.64
N GLN A 15 -23.46 6.54 -24.35
CA GLN A 15 -24.00 5.57 -23.41
C GLN A 15 -25.34 6.07 -22.87
N PHE A 16 -26.40 5.27 -23.01
CA PHE A 16 -27.72 5.63 -22.52
C PHE A 16 -27.81 5.52 -21.00
N LEU A 17 -28.58 6.42 -20.39
CA LEU A 17 -28.65 6.54 -18.94
C LEU A 17 -29.29 5.31 -18.28
N ASN A 18 -30.41 4.81 -18.82
CA ASN A 18 -31.07 3.61 -18.29
C ASN A 18 -30.18 2.35 -18.35
N GLU A 19 -29.48 2.14 -19.46
CA GLU A 19 -28.53 1.05 -19.65
C GLU A 19 -27.39 1.14 -18.64
N HIS A 20 -26.81 2.33 -18.47
CA HIS A 20 -25.76 2.60 -17.49
C HIS A 20 -26.23 2.30 -16.05
N LEU A 21 -27.38 2.86 -15.62
CA LEU A 21 -27.92 2.64 -14.28
C LEU A 21 -28.19 1.14 -14.01
N THR A 22 -28.73 0.43 -14.99
CA THR A 22 -29.01 -1.01 -14.88
C THR A 22 -27.72 -1.82 -14.84
N SER A 23 -26.72 -1.46 -15.66
CA SER A 23 -25.42 -2.11 -15.70
C SER A 23 -24.67 -1.94 -14.37
N VAL A 24 -24.54 -0.70 -13.87
CA VAL A 24 -23.90 -0.40 -12.58
C VAL A 24 -24.60 -1.12 -11.44
N ALA A 25 -25.94 -1.08 -11.38
CA ALA A 25 -26.69 -1.80 -10.35
C ALA A 25 -26.45 -3.32 -10.37
N THR A 26 -26.46 -3.91 -11.57
CA THR A 26 -26.25 -5.36 -11.75
C THR A 26 -24.81 -5.75 -11.41
N LEU A 27 -23.83 -4.96 -11.85
CA LEU A 27 -22.41 -5.17 -11.52
C LEU A 27 -22.16 -5.03 -10.02
N ALA A 28 -22.68 -3.98 -9.39
CA ALA A 28 -22.54 -3.74 -7.95
C ALA A 28 -23.15 -4.88 -7.12
N LYS A 29 -24.31 -5.39 -7.54
CA LYS A 29 -24.96 -6.55 -6.91
C LYS A 29 -24.12 -7.82 -7.06
N THR A 30 -23.79 -8.19 -8.29
CA THR A 30 -23.14 -9.48 -8.62
C THR A 30 -21.71 -9.59 -8.10
N ARG A 31 -21.09 -8.48 -7.73
CA ARG A 31 -19.74 -8.42 -7.13
C ARG A 31 -19.72 -8.61 -5.62
N VAL A 32 -20.86 -8.56 -4.94
CA VAL A 32 -20.91 -8.88 -3.50
C VAL A 32 -20.67 -10.38 -3.34
N LEU A 33 -19.59 -10.73 -2.63
CA LEU A 33 -19.26 -12.13 -2.39
C LEU A 33 -20.09 -12.71 -1.24
N PRO A 34 -20.39 -14.03 -1.25
CA PRO A 34 -21.12 -14.68 -0.16
C PRO A 34 -20.48 -14.54 1.23
N CYS A 35 -19.16 -14.38 1.28
CA CYS A 35 -18.40 -14.20 2.51
C CYS A 35 -18.47 -12.79 3.10
N VAL A 36 -19.08 -11.82 2.41
CA VAL A 36 -19.26 -10.46 2.90
C VAL A 36 -20.51 -10.44 3.78
N VAL A 37 -20.30 -10.31 5.08
CA VAL A 37 -21.35 -10.35 6.09
C VAL A 37 -21.05 -9.35 7.20
N PHE A 38 -22.05 -8.65 7.70
CA PHE A 38 -21.95 -7.82 8.89
C PHE A 38 -22.85 -8.39 9.98
N ASP A 39 -22.68 -7.91 11.21
CA ASP A 39 -23.28 -8.51 12.42
C ASP A 39 -24.79 -8.82 12.29
N ASP A 40 -25.52 -7.95 11.60
CA ASP A 40 -26.97 -7.98 11.35
C ASP A 40 -27.33 -7.91 9.86
N LEU A 41 -26.36 -8.06 8.96
CA LEU A 41 -26.57 -7.99 7.50
C LEU A 41 -25.89 -9.17 6.81
N ASP A 42 -26.69 -10.03 6.21
CA ASP A 42 -26.17 -11.07 5.32
C ASP A 42 -25.77 -10.50 3.95
N SER A 43 -25.09 -11.32 3.16
CA SER A 43 -24.65 -10.96 1.80
C SER A 43 -25.82 -10.59 0.89
N SER A 44 -26.98 -11.26 1.01
CA SER A 44 -28.18 -10.96 0.23
C SER A 44 -28.72 -9.56 0.50
N LYS A 45 -28.65 -9.09 1.75
CA LYS A 45 -29.07 -7.73 2.10
C LYS A 45 -28.10 -6.69 1.57
N ILE A 46 -26.80 -6.98 1.60
CA ILE A 46 -25.75 -6.12 1.05
C ILE A 46 -25.87 -6.03 -0.48
N GLU A 47 -26.14 -7.14 -1.15
CA GLU A 47 -26.47 -7.20 -2.59
C GLU A 47 -27.62 -6.25 -2.94
N GLU A 48 -28.70 -6.27 -2.15
CA GLU A 48 -29.85 -5.39 -2.37
C GLU A 48 -29.49 -3.91 -2.16
N ILE A 49 -28.71 -3.60 -1.12
CA ILE A 49 -28.21 -2.24 -0.86
C ILE A 49 -27.35 -1.75 -2.03
N CYS A 50 -26.39 -2.56 -2.48
CA CYS A 50 -25.52 -2.24 -3.61
C CYS A 50 -26.32 -2.04 -4.90
N TYR A 51 -27.31 -2.90 -5.16
CA TYR A 51 -28.19 -2.77 -6.31
C TYR A 51 -28.90 -1.43 -6.34
N TRP A 52 -29.63 -1.06 -5.28
CA TRP A 52 -30.39 0.20 -5.27
C TRP A 52 -29.49 1.43 -5.23
N THR A 53 -28.34 1.32 -4.57
CA THR A 53 -27.33 2.39 -4.57
C THR A 53 -26.85 2.66 -5.99
N GLY A 54 -26.47 1.63 -6.74
CA GLY A 54 -26.07 1.75 -8.14
C GLY A 54 -27.20 2.15 -9.08
N TYR A 55 -28.42 1.65 -8.85
CA TYR A 55 -29.56 1.91 -9.75
C TYR A 55 -30.02 3.37 -9.73
N PHE A 56 -29.89 4.03 -8.59
CA PHE A 56 -30.33 5.42 -8.45
C PHE A 56 -29.21 6.45 -8.42
N HIS A 57 -27.93 6.05 -8.41
CA HIS A 57 -26.82 6.99 -8.14
C HIS A 57 -26.79 8.21 -9.06
N ASP A 58 -27.23 8.01 -10.31
CA ASP A 58 -27.16 8.97 -11.40
C ASP A 58 -28.53 9.43 -11.93
N LEU A 59 -29.62 9.15 -11.20
CA LEU A 59 -30.98 9.52 -11.61
C LEU A 59 -31.12 11.03 -11.91
N GLY A 60 -30.38 11.88 -11.23
CA GLY A 60 -30.36 13.33 -11.49
C GLY A 60 -29.87 13.72 -12.89
N LYS A 61 -29.21 12.81 -13.62
CA LYS A 61 -28.78 13.02 -15.02
C LYS A 61 -29.96 13.15 -15.99
N TYR A 62 -31.18 12.77 -15.60
CA TYR A 62 -32.41 13.06 -16.36
C TYR A 62 -32.77 14.56 -16.44
N SER A 63 -32.16 15.39 -15.58
CA SER A 63 -32.35 16.84 -15.64
C SER A 63 -31.83 17.44 -16.94
N ILE A 64 -32.52 18.46 -17.45
CA ILE A 64 -32.09 19.17 -18.67
C ILE A 64 -30.74 19.87 -18.45
N TYR A 65 -30.47 20.33 -17.23
CA TYR A 65 -29.22 21.01 -16.88
C TYR A 65 -28.01 20.09 -17.07
N PHE A 66 -28.12 18.81 -16.69
CA PHE A 66 -27.06 17.83 -16.92
C PHE A 66 -26.96 17.45 -18.40
N GLN A 67 -28.09 17.20 -19.08
CA GLN A 67 -28.08 16.83 -20.51
C GLN A 67 -27.51 17.94 -21.39
N ASP A 68 -27.82 19.21 -21.12
CA ASP A 68 -27.25 20.36 -21.83
C ASP A 68 -25.76 20.53 -21.54
N TYR A 69 -25.30 20.25 -20.33
CA TYR A 69 -23.87 20.21 -20.01
C TYR A 69 -23.16 19.12 -20.82
N LEU A 70 -23.67 17.89 -20.81
CA LEU A 70 -23.06 16.74 -21.47
C LEU A 70 -23.03 16.90 -23.00
N GLN A 71 -24.15 17.31 -23.60
CA GLN A 71 -24.29 17.38 -25.05
C GLN A 71 -23.78 18.70 -25.61
N LYS A 72 -24.21 19.83 -25.04
CA LYS A 72 -23.96 21.18 -25.56
C LYS A 72 -22.77 21.89 -24.88
N GLY A 73 -22.24 21.36 -23.78
CA GLY A 73 -21.16 22.01 -23.03
C GLY A 73 -21.61 23.22 -22.21
N ILE A 74 -22.92 23.41 -22.02
CA ILE A 74 -23.47 24.54 -21.26
C ILE A 74 -23.33 24.24 -19.77
N SER A 75 -22.39 24.90 -19.09
CA SER A 75 -22.19 24.70 -17.65
C SER A 75 -23.14 25.58 -16.84
N SER A 76 -23.86 24.98 -15.90
CA SER A 76 -24.74 25.64 -14.93
C SER A 76 -24.47 25.08 -13.52
N PRO A 77 -24.65 25.86 -12.44
CA PRO A 77 -24.61 25.34 -11.07
C PRO A 77 -25.58 24.16 -10.84
N LEU A 78 -26.68 24.12 -11.60
CA LEU A 78 -27.73 23.10 -11.51
C LEU A 78 -27.37 21.78 -12.22
N LYS A 79 -26.15 21.64 -12.76
CA LYS A 79 -25.70 20.39 -13.42
C LYS A 79 -25.39 19.26 -12.44
N ASN A 80 -25.27 19.55 -11.15
CA ASN A 80 -24.92 18.56 -10.13
C ASN A 80 -26.08 17.57 -9.91
N HIS A 81 -25.89 16.32 -10.34
CA HIS A 81 -26.94 15.29 -10.32
C HIS A 81 -26.92 14.43 -9.04
N ALA A 82 -25.77 14.29 -8.38
CA ALA A 82 -25.60 13.34 -7.28
C ALA A 82 -26.52 13.59 -6.08
N HIS A 83 -26.71 14.85 -5.67
CA HIS A 83 -27.47 15.16 -4.47
C HIS A 83 -28.98 14.91 -4.62
N ILE A 84 -29.58 15.31 -5.75
CA ILE A 84 -31.00 15.01 -6.05
C ILE A 84 -31.24 13.50 -6.17
N SER A 85 -30.27 12.77 -6.73
CA SER A 85 -30.29 11.30 -6.83
C SER A 85 -30.31 10.64 -5.46
N ALA A 86 -29.48 11.12 -4.53
CA ALA A 86 -29.43 10.65 -3.16
C ALA A 86 -30.76 10.87 -2.41
N CYS A 87 -31.37 12.05 -2.58
CA CYS A 87 -32.69 12.35 -2.02
C CYS A 87 -33.77 11.38 -2.52
N PHE A 88 -33.82 11.15 -3.84
CA PHE A 88 -34.78 10.21 -4.42
C PHE A 88 -34.58 8.78 -3.88
N ALA A 89 -33.34 8.29 -3.87
CA ALA A 89 -33.03 6.95 -3.36
C ALA A 89 -33.46 6.79 -1.89
N TYR A 90 -33.16 7.79 -1.05
CA TYR A 90 -33.59 7.79 0.35
C TYR A 90 -35.12 7.77 0.48
N SER A 91 -35.84 8.63 -0.25
CA SER A 91 -37.31 8.66 -0.25
C SER A 91 -37.90 7.34 -0.70
N TYR A 92 -37.42 6.80 -1.82
CA TYR A 92 -37.93 5.57 -2.43
C TYR A 92 -37.79 4.39 -1.48
N LEU A 93 -36.58 4.21 -0.94
CA LEU A 93 -36.31 3.11 -0.02
C LEU A 93 -37.05 3.29 1.31
N SER A 94 -37.13 4.51 1.84
CA SER A 94 -37.91 4.79 3.06
C SER A 94 -39.40 4.45 2.89
N ASN A 95 -39.97 4.68 1.71
CA ASN A 95 -41.39 4.43 1.43
C ASN A 95 -41.69 2.94 1.17
N LYS A 96 -40.79 2.22 0.47
CA LYS A 96 -40.90 0.76 0.27
C LYS A 96 -40.50 -0.07 1.50
N ALA A 97 -39.87 0.53 2.51
CA ALA A 97 -39.31 -0.14 3.68
C ALA A 97 -40.31 -0.54 4.78
N THR A 98 -41.62 -0.63 4.51
CA THR A 98 -42.56 -1.21 5.50
C THR A 98 -42.41 -2.74 5.66
N SER A 99 -41.55 -3.41 4.88
CA SER A 99 -41.22 -4.83 5.10
C SER A 99 -39.82 -5.31 4.66
N ARG A 100 -39.06 -4.56 3.82
CA ARG A 100 -37.83 -5.08 3.18
C ARG A 100 -36.52 -4.57 3.75
N PHE A 101 -36.40 -3.29 4.05
CA PHE A 101 -35.30 -2.74 4.82
C PHE A 101 -35.87 -2.52 6.21
N ASP A 102 -35.37 -3.26 7.20
CA ASP A 102 -35.72 -2.91 8.58
C ASP A 102 -35.43 -1.42 8.78
N SER A 103 -36.17 -0.80 9.70
CA SER A 103 -36.17 0.65 9.99
C SER A 103 -34.82 1.27 10.43
N ASP A 104 -33.69 0.73 9.99
CA ASP A 104 -32.35 1.22 10.21
C ASP A 104 -32.04 2.43 9.33
N LYS A 105 -32.34 3.59 9.93
CA LYS A 105 -32.04 4.92 9.39
C LYS A 105 -30.56 5.11 9.06
N THR A 106 -29.66 4.33 9.66
CA THR A 106 -28.21 4.38 9.40
C THR A 106 -27.89 3.85 8.00
N LEU A 107 -28.52 2.75 7.59
CA LEU A 107 -28.35 2.20 6.24
C LEU A 107 -28.85 3.15 5.16
N LEU A 108 -30.03 3.73 5.37
CA LEU A 108 -30.58 4.74 4.46
C LEU A 108 -29.68 5.98 4.38
N PHE A 109 -29.09 6.39 5.51
CA PHE A 109 -28.08 7.46 5.53
C PHE A 109 -26.82 7.09 4.73
N PHE A 110 -26.37 5.84 4.77
CA PHE A 110 -25.21 5.39 3.99
C PHE A 110 -25.49 5.35 2.50
N ILE A 111 -26.64 4.84 2.07
CA ILE A 111 -27.06 4.87 0.66
C ILE A 111 -27.10 6.32 0.17
N TYR A 112 -27.73 7.20 0.93
CA TYR A 112 -27.75 8.65 0.64
C TYR A 112 -26.34 9.22 0.54
N THR A 113 -25.46 8.91 1.49
CA THR A 113 -24.09 9.45 1.54
C THR A 113 -23.25 8.96 0.37
N CYS A 114 -23.31 7.67 0.04
CA CYS A 114 -22.58 7.08 -1.08
C CYS A 114 -23.00 7.71 -2.41
N ILE A 115 -24.31 7.79 -2.67
CA ILE A 115 -24.83 8.42 -3.88
C ILE A 115 -24.49 9.91 -3.91
N ARG A 116 -24.60 10.63 -2.80
CA ARG A 116 -24.34 12.07 -2.80
C ARG A 116 -22.87 12.40 -3.10
N LEU A 117 -21.95 11.57 -2.61
CA LEU A 117 -20.51 11.86 -2.63
C LEU A 117 -19.75 11.05 -3.69
N HIS A 118 -20.36 10.25 -4.56
CA HIS A 118 -19.61 9.38 -5.48
C HIS A 118 -18.66 10.12 -6.46
N HIS A 119 -18.86 11.43 -6.69
CA HIS A 119 -17.95 12.30 -7.46
C HIS A 119 -16.97 13.12 -6.60
N THR A 120 -17.12 13.14 -5.27
CA THR A 120 -16.33 13.93 -4.32
C THR A 120 -15.72 13.05 -3.23
N SER A 121 -14.89 13.60 -2.34
CA SER A 121 -14.37 12.82 -1.22
C SER A 121 -15.47 12.43 -0.22
N LEU A 122 -15.35 11.24 0.37
CA LEU A 122 -16.21 10.71 1.41
C LEU A 122 -15.96 11.47 2.74
N LYS A 123 -16.59 12.63 2.91
CA LYS A 123 -16.54 13.43 4.14
C LYS A 123 -17.94 13.65 4.69
N CYS A 124 -18.22 13.09 5.87
CA CYS A 124 -19.52 13.23 6.52
C CYS A 124 -19.75 14.62 7.13
N LYS A 125 -18.67 15.32 7.48
CA LYS A 125 -18.71 16.66 8.04
C LYS A 125 -19.18 17.67 7.00
N GLY A 126 -20.15 18.51 7.37
CA GLY A 126 -20.71 19.53 6.46
C GLY A 126 -21.70 18.99 5.42
N LEU A 127 -22.12 17.72 5.52
CA LEU A 127 -23.17 17.17 4.65
C LEU A 127 -24.43 18.04 4.66
N PHE A 128 -24.89 18.53 5.81
CA PHE A 128 -26.17 19.26 5.92
C PHE A 128 -25.99 20.76 6.21
N ASN A 129 -25.13 21.44 5.44
CA ASN A 129 -24.93 22.89 5.56
C ASN A 129 -26.17 23.71 5.15
N TYR A 130 -26.25 24.98 5.54
CA TYR A 130 -27.36 25.86 5.17
C TYR A 130 -27.39 26.09 3.66
N GLY A 131 -28.57 26.07 3.03
CA GLY A 131 -28.72 26.36 1.60
C GLY A 131 -28.61 25.16 0.64
N ILE A 132 -28.35 23.94 1.14
CA ILE A 132 -28.08 22.77 0.28
C ILE A 132 -29.31 22.25 -0.48
N TRP A 133 -30.52 22.62 -0.04
CA TRP A 133 -31.78 22.10 -0.59
C TRP A 133 -32.33 23.01 -1.68
N GLU A 134 -32.02 24.30 -1.58
CA GLU A 134 -32.51 25.38 -2.44
C GLU A 134 -32.07 25.19 -3.89
N ASP A 135 -30.83 24.74 -4.11
CA ASP A 135 -30.30 24.41 -5.44
C ASP A 135 -30.97 23.17 -6.07
N LEU A 136 -31.59 22.31 -5.27
CA LEU A 136 -32.27 21.11 -5.77
C LEU A 136 -33.69 21.38 -6.24
N ILE A 137 -34.35 22.45 -5.77
CA ILE A 137 -35.75 22.74 -6.12
C ILE A 137 -35.94 22.87 -7.64
N PRO A 138 -35.12 23.63 -8.38
CA PRO A 138 -35.25 23.71 -9.84
C PRO A 138 -34.99 22.39 -10.56
N ILE A 139 -34.08 21.56 -10.02
CA ILE A 139 -33.73 20.25 -10.59
C ILE A 139 -34.89 19.27 -10.36
N SER A 140 -35.40 19.22 -9.13
CA SER A 140 -36.56 18.42 -8.72
C SER A 140 -37.77 18.73 -9.59
N LYS A 141 -38.09 20.03 -9.79
CA LYS A 141 -39.19 20.44 -10.67
C LYS A 141 -38.98 19.96 -12.11
N ASN A 142 -37.78 20.13 -12.66
CA ASN A 142 -37.49 19.68 -14.03
C ASN A 142 -37.63 18.16 -14.22
N ILE A 143 -37.22 17.38 -13.22
CA ILE A 143 -37.35 15.91 -13.23
C ILE A 143 -38.82 15.51 -13.04
N SER A 144 -39.54 16.18 -12.13
CA SER A 144 -40.97 15.99 -11.85
C SER A 144 -41.85 16.27 -13.07
N ASP A 145 -41.52 17.28 -13.88
CA ASP A 145 -42.23 17.58 -15.13
C ASP A 145 -42.12 16.44 -16.17
N LYS A 146 -41.09 15.59 -16.04
CA LYS A 146 -40.77 14.47 -16.95
C LYS A 146 -41.03 13.10 -16.33
N SER A 147 -41.68 13.03 -15.17
CA SER A 147 -41.86 11.81 -14.37
C SER A 147 -42.36 10.61 -15.18
N ASN A 148 -43.43 10.76 -15.96
CA ASN A 148 -43.95 9.69 -16.83
C ASN A 148 -42.92 9.12 -17.82
N GLU A 149 -42.09 9.98 -18.41
CA GLU A 149 -41.02 9.52 -19.33
C GLU A 149 -39.94 8.75 -18.56
N ILE A 150 -39.53 9.27 -17.41
CA ILE A 150 -38.46 8.69 -16.59
C ILE A 150 -38.88 7.35 -15.99
N ILE A 151 -40.09 7.24 -15.46
CA ILE A 151 -40.65 5.99 -14.93
C ILE A 151 -40.64 4.90 -16.00
N LYS A 152 -41.04 5.26 -17.23
CA LYS A 152 -41.03 4.33 -18.37
C LYS A 152 -39.60 3.94 -18.76
N ASP A 153 -38.68 4.89 -18.83
CA ASP A 153 -37.28 4.66 -19.20
C ASP A 153 -36.54 3.78 -18.17
N LEU A 154 -36.85 3.97 -16.88
CA LEU A 154 -36.38 3.15 -15.76
C LEU A 154 -37.14 1.82 -15.61
N GLY A 155 -38.12 1.51 -16.46
CA GLY A 155 -38.92 0.28 -16.33
C GLY A 155 -39.73 0.16 -15.05
N LEU A 156 -39.99 1.26 -14.32
CA LEU A 156 -40.71 1.28 -13.05
C LEU A 156 -42.23 1.48 -13.20
N ALA A 157 -42.76 1.48 -14.42
CA ALA A 157 -44.17 1.80 -14.70
C ALA A 157 -45.18 0.83 -14.07
N GLN A 158 -44.76 -0.39 -13.71
CA GLN A 158 -45.60 -1.35 -12.99
C GLN A 158 -45.49 -1.22 -11.46
N ASP A 159 -44.43 -0.59 -10.97
CA ASP A 159 -44.07 -0.53 -9.55
C ASP A 159 -44.33 0.83 -8.90
N MET A 160 -44.61 1.87 -9.71
CA MET A 160 -44.72 3.25 -9.25
C MET A 160 -45.62 4.08 -10.16
N SER A 161 -46.55 4.84 -9.57
CA SER A 161 -47.37 5.82 -10.31
C SER A 161 -46.61 7.15 -10.55
N ASP A 162 -47.13 7.97 -11.48
CA ASP A 162 -46.63 9.32 -11.73
C ASP A 162 -46.67 10.18 -10.45
N GLU A 163 -47.79 10.14 -9.73
CA GLU A 163 -47.98 10.88 -8.48
C GLU A 163 -47.02 10.42 -7.39
N GLU A 164 -46.78 9.11 -7.28
CA GLU A 164 -45.81 8.55 -6.34
C GLU A 164 -44.39 9.02 -6.66
N PHE A 165 -43.96 8.95 -7.92
CA PHE A 165 -42.64 9.43 -8.33
C PHE A 165 -42.45 10.91 -8.01
N ARG A 166 -43.45 11.74 -8.36
CA ARG A 166 -43.43 13.19 -8.08
C ARG A 166 -43.34 13.47 -6.59
N ALA A 167 -44.05 12.70 -5.77
CA ALA A 167 -43.98 12.82 -4.32
C ALA A 167 -42.63 12.39 -3.73
N LEU A 168 -41.89 11.48 -4.37
CA LEU A 168 -40.57 11.02 -3.92
C LEU A 168 -39.44 11.98 -4.31
N ILE A 169 -39.55 12.65 -5.47
CA ILE A 169 -38.56 13.62 -5.95
C ILE A 169 -38.79 15.04 -5.42
N ASP A 170 -39.94 15.30 -4.77
CA ASP A 170 -40.27 16.59 -4.16
C ASP A 170 -39.33 16.92 -3.00
N ILE A 171 -38.48 17.91 -3.22
CA ILE A 171 -37.46 18.33 -2.26
C ILE A 171 -38.04 19.10 -1.07
N GLU A 172 -39.15 19.82 -1.24
CA GLU A 172 -39.78 20.51 -0.12
C GLU A 172 -40.36 19.49 0.86
N LYS A 173 -41.00 18.44 0.32
CA LYS A 173 -41.46 17.29 1.12
C LYS A 173 -40.30 16.50 1.72
N PHE A 174 -39.21 16.30 0.99
CA PHE A 174 -38.00 15.66 1.52
C PHE A 174 -37.43 16.45 2.70
N LYS A 175 -37.20 17.76 2.52
CA LYS A 175 -36.65 18.67 3.54
C LYS A 175 -37.48 18.65 4.81
N ALA A 176 -38.82 18.62 4.71
CA ALA A 176 -39.72 18.51 5.86
C ALA A 176 -39.53 17.20 6.66
N ASN A 177 -39.06 16.12 6.03
CA ASN A 177 -38.88 14.80 6.64
C ASN A 177 -37.39 14.43 6.87
N ALA A 178 -36.45 15.28 6.47
CA ALA A 178 -35.02 14.99 6.50
C ALA A 178 -34.41 14.98 7.91
N PHE A 179 -35.16 15.40 8.94
CA PHE A 179 -34.67 15.50 10.33
C PHE A 179 -34.03 14.20 10.85
N SER A 180 -34.57 13.03 10.49
CA SER A 180 -33.95 11.76 10.88
C SER A 180 -32.59 11.53 10.23
N LEU A 181 -32.44 11.90 8.95
CA LEU A 181 -31.22 11.79 8.18
C LEU A 181 -30.14 12.76 8.69
N GLU A 182 -30.53 14.02 8.93
CA GLU A 182 -29.63 15.09 9.38
C GLU A 182 -29.01 14.83 10.77
N ARG A 183 -29.69 14.04 11.61
CA ARG A 183 -29.20 13.71 12.97
C ARG A 183 -28.19 12.57 13.01
N ILE A 184 -28.10 11.72 11.98
CA ILE A 184 -27.20 10.55 12.02
C ILE A 184 -25.73 10.96 12.21
N PRO A 185 -25.17 11.95 11.49
CA PRO A 185 -23.79 12.41 11.76
C PRO A 185 -23.56 12.85 13.20
N LEU A 186 -24.54 13.54 13.82
CA LEU A 186 -24.46 13.96 15.22
C LEU A 186 -24.51 12.77 16.19
N MET A 187 -25.23 11.71 15.84
CA MET A 187 -25.30 10.48 16.64
C MET A 187 -23.97 9.73 16.64
N PHE A 188 -23.27 9.67 15.51
CA PHE A 188 -21.89 9.18 15.45
C PHE A 188 -20.94 10.06 16.25
N ASN A 189 -20.97 11.38 16.02
CA ASN A 189 -20.07 12.32 16.69
C ASN A 189 -20.18 12.31 18.22
N ASN A 190 -21.41 12.15 18.75
CA ASN A 190 -21.67 12.04 20.18
C ASN A 190 -21.66 10.58 20.69
N SER A 191 -21.13 9.64 19.90
CA SER A 191 -20.96 8.22 20.25
C SER A 191 -22.24 7.48 20.65
N ARG A 192 -23.41 7.96 20.21
CA ARG A 192 -24.68 7.22 20.33
C ARG A 192 -24.74 6.04 19.36
N ILE A 193 -24.09 6.20 18.22
CA ILE A 193 -23.74 5.10 17.31
C ILE A 193 -22.22 5.01 17.34
N SER A 194 -21.69 3.88 17.80
CA SER A 194 -20.26 3.70 18.03
C SER A 194 -19.91 2.22 17.89
N ASN A 195 -20.00 1.72 16.66
CA ASN A 195 -19.64 0.35 16.31
C ASN A 195 -18.80 0.39 15.02
N PRO A 196 -17.62 -0.26 14.98
CA PRO A 196 -16.74 -0.25 13.81
C PRO A 196 -17.39 -0.80 12.54
N LYS A 197 -18.40 -1.68 12.64
CA LYS A 197 -19.17 -2.22 11.49
C LYS A 197 -19.60 -1.12 10.52
N TRP A 198 -19.99 0.03 11.05
CA TRP A 198 -20.52 1.14 10.28
C TRP A 198 -19.45 1.79 9.39
N TYR A 199 -18.23 1.93 9.89
CA TYR A 199 -17.11 2.43 9.09
C TYR A 199 -16.81 1.49 7.93
N PHE A 200 -16.61 0.20 8.24
CA PHE A 200 -16.28 -0.81 7.23
C PHE A 200 -17.40 -1.04 6.22
N LEU A 201 -18.67 -0.92 6.63
CA LEU A 201 -19.80 -0.98 5.70
C LEU A 201 -19.82 0.25 4.77
N LEU A 202 -19.67 1.45 5.31
CA LEU A 202 -19.72 2.68 4.53
C LEU A 202 -18.63 2.70 3.44
N ILE A 203 -17.37 2.41 3.81
CA ILE A 203 -16.28 2.42 2.84
C ILE A 203 -16.41 1.28 1.82
N TYR A 204 -16.99 0.14 2.18
CA TYR A 204 -17.27 -0.96 1.26
C TYR A 204 -18.33 -0.59 0.22
N LEU A 205 -19.48 -0.06 0.67
CA LEU A 205 -20.56 0.39 -0.22
C LEU A 205 -20.09 1.51 -1.15
N PHE A 206 -19.35 2.47 -0.60
CA PHE A 206 -18.78 3.57 -1.37
C PHE A 206 -17.79 3.07 -2.42
N SER A 207 -16.88 2.18 -2.02
CA SER A 207 -15.91 1.51 -2.91
C SER A 207 -16.60 0.76 -4.05
N MET A 208 -17.66 0.00 -3.74
CA MET A 208 -18.40 -0.76 -4.75
C MET A 208 -19.04 0.15 -5.78
N LEU A 209 -19.67 1.25 -5.35
CA LEU A 209 -20.31 2.21 -6.25
C LEU A 209 -19.30 2.89 -7.17
N ILE A 210 -18.25 3.51 -6.61
CA ILE A 210 -17.26 4.27 -7.40
C ILE A 210 -16.44 3.39 -8.34
N ASP A 211 -16.25 2.12 -7.98
CA ASP A 211 -15.53 1.17 -8.82
C ASP A 211 -16.38 0.72 -10.01
N THR A 212 -17.62 0.31 -9.75
CA THR A 212 -18.54 -0.17 -10.79
C THR A 212 -18.96 0.92 -11.77
N ASP A 213 -19.25 2.13 -11.30
CA ASP A 213 -19.53 3.30 -12.15
C ASP A 213 -18.38 3.57 -13.13
N LYS A 214 -17.14 3.59 -12.64
CA LYS A 214 -15.96 3.84 -13.47
C LYS A 214 -15.65 2.73 -14.46
N LEU A 215 -15.84 1.46 -14.06
CA LEU A 215 -15.58 0.31 -14.95
C LEU A 215 -16.60 0.24 -16.07
N ASP A 216 -17.86 0.48 -15.76
CA ASP A 216 -18.94 0.56 -16.75
C ASP A 216 -18.71 1.71 -17.73
N SER A 217 -18.38 2.91 -17.21
CA SER A 217 -18.03 4.08 -18.03
C SER A 217 -16.83 3.85 -18.94
N ALA A 218 -15.90 2.98 -18.55
CA ALA A 218 -14.71 2.63 -19.33
C ALA A 218 -14.91 1.41 -20.25
N ASN A 219 -16.12 0.82 -20.29
CA ASN A 219 -16.42 -0.44 -20.98
C ASN A 219 -15.47 -1.59 -20.61
N ILE A 220 -14.98 -1.60 -19.36
CA ILE A 220 -14.09 -2.64 -18.86
C ILE A 220 -14.95 -3.77 -18.31
N LYS A 221 -14.93 -4.90 -19.01
CA LYS A 221 -15.60 -6.11 -18.53
C LYS A 221 -14.84 -6.66 -17.33
N SER A 222 -15.58 -6.93 -16.25
CA SER A 222 -15.06 -7.68 -15.11
C SER A 222 -14.85 -9.13 -15.56
N GLU A 223 -13.60 -9.59 -15.59
CA GLU A 223 -13.28 -10.98 -15.84
C GLU A 223 -13.34 -11.78 -14.53
N LYS A 224 -13.58 -13.09 -14.64
CA LYS A 224 -13.43 -13.99 -13.50
C LYS A 224 -11.96 -14.11 -13.16
N ILE A 225 -11.65 -14.26 -11.87
CA ILE A 225 -10.27 -14.44 -11.42
C ILE A 225 -9.73 -15.74 -12.01
N SER A 226 -8.65 -15.64 -12.78
CA SER A 226 -7.89 -16.76 -13.30
C SER A 226 -6.93 -17.28 -12.24
N THR A 227 -6.65 -18.58 -12.26
CA THR A 227 -5.80 -19.24 -11.28
C THR A 227 -4.81 -20.17 -11.96
N VAL A 228 -3.70 -20.44 -11.28
CA VAL A 228 -2.74 -21.47 -11.69
C VAL A 228 -2.68 -22.59 -10.64
N PRO A 229 -2.29 -23.82 -11.02
CA PRO A 229 -2.08 -24.89 -10.07
C PRO A 229 -0.93 -24.55 -9.09
N PRO A 230 -1.04 -24.90 -7.79
CA PRO A 230 0.04 -24.70 -6.81
C PRO A 230 1.37 -25.35 -7.23
N GLU A 231 1.33 -26.42 -8.02
CA GLU A 231 2.50 -27.14 -8.55
C GLU A 231 3.36 -26.30 -9.51
N ASN A 232 2.84 -25.19 -10.04
CA ASN A 232 3.64 -24.24 -10.82
C ASN A 232 4.78 -23.67 -9.99
N VAL A 233 4.58 -23.45 -8.68
CA VAL A 233 5.66 -23.01 -7.77
C VAL A 233 6.76 -24.06 -7.71
N THR A 234 6.40 -25.33 -7.50
CA THR A 234 7.35 -26.45 -7.46
C THR A 234 8.12 -26.57 -8.77
N SER A 235 7.43 -26.43 -9.91
CA SER A 235 8.02 -26.47 -11.25
C SER A 235 9.01 -25.33 -11.48
N TYR A 236 8.64 -24.11 -11.06
CA TYR A 236 9.51 -22.95 -11.13
C TYR A 236 10.76 -23.11 -10.25
N ILE A 237 10.62 -23.54 -9.00
CA ILE A 237 11.74 -23.81 -8.09
C ILE A 237 12.72 -24.81 -8.72
N PHE A 238 12.20 -25.91 -9.29
CA PHE A 238 13.03 -26.91 -9.98
C PHE A 238 13.79 -26.32 -11.17
N SER A 239 13.14 -25.46 -11.97
CA SER A 239 13.77 -24.77 -13.10
C SER A 239 14.85 -23.77 -12.66
N LYS A 240 14.63 -23.07 -11.54
CA LYS A 240 15.52 -22.03 -10.99
C LYS A 240 16.81 -22.61 -10.43
N HIS A 241 16.76 -23.81 -9.83
CA HIS A 241 17.91 -24.44 -9.18
C HIS A 241 18.61 -25.51 -10.04
N GLY A 242 17.94 -26.06 -11.06
CA GLY A 242 18.48 -27.09 -11.95
C GLY A 242 18.78 -28.44 -11.24
N LYS A 243 19.33 -29.41 -11.97
CA LYS A 243 19.74 -30.74 -11.43
C LYS A 243 20.99 -30.71 -10.53
N LYS A 244 21.53 -29.53 -10.19
CA LYS A 244 22.93 -29.37 -9.75
C LYS A 244 23.14 -28.92 -8.30
N SER A 245 22.13 -28.96 -7.43
CA SER A 245 22.29 -28.34 -6.11
C SER A 245 21.63 -29.11 -4.95
N ASP A 246 22.22 -30.25 -4.57
CA ASP A 246 22.04 -30.81 -3.23
C ASP A 246 22.86 -29.97 -2.23
N THR A 247 22.36 -28.79 -1.88
CA THR A 247 22.90 -28.02 -0.74
C THR A 247 21.96 -28.15 0.44
N GLU A 248 22.51 -28.21 1.66
CA GLU A 248 21.73 -28.30 2.91
C GLU A 248 20.69 -27.18 3.02
N LEU A 249 21.02 -25.99 2.53
CA LEU A 249 20.13 -24.84 2.49
C LEU A 249 18.91 -25.05 1.59
N ILE A 250 19.07 -25.67 0.41
CA ILE A 250 17.95 -26.00 -0.50
C ILE A 250 17.07 -27.10 0.10
N ASN A 251 17.67 -28.11 0.72
CA ASN A 251 16.94 -29.17 1.40
C ASN A 251 16.13 -28.61 2.59
N ASN A 252 16.68 -27.68 3.36
CA ASN A 252 15.98 -27.01 4.45
C ASN A 252 14.81 -26.14 3.95
N ARG A 253 15.00 -25.40 2.84
CA ARG A 253 13.92 -24.65 2.17
C ARG A 253 12.78 -25.58 1.75
N GLU A 254 13.11 -26.68 1.09
CA GLU A 254 12.11 -27.66 0.63
C GLU A 254 11.40 -28.36 1.79
N LYS A 255 12.12 -28.71 2.87
CA LYS A 255 11.52 -29.27 4.08
C LYS A 255 10.53 -28.30 4.72
N ALA A 256 10.91 -27.03 4.87
CA ALA A 256 10.04 -25.98 5.42
C ALA A 256 8.80 -25.79 4.54
N ARG A 257 8.99 -25.67 3.22
CA ARG A 257 7.91 -25.52 2.25
C ARG A 257 6.92 -26.68 2.31
N LYS A 258 7.39 -27.93 2.30
CA LYS A 258 6.53 -29.13 2.41
C LYS A 258 5.74 -29.13 3.72
N SER A 259 6.40 -28.81 4.85
CA SER A 259 5.71 -28.69 6.14
C SER A 259 4.58 -27.64 6.10
N MET A 260 4.77 -26.51 5.42
CA MET A 260 3.73 -25.49 5.28
C MET A 260 2.55 -25.98 4.44
N ILE A 261 2.83 -26.68 3.34
CA ILE A 261 1.80 -27.23 2.45
C ILE A 261 1.00 -28.31 3.17
N GLU A 262 1.66 -29.22 3.90
CA GLU A 262 0.99 -30.26 4.70
C GLU A 262 0.00 -29.66 5.71
N VAL A 263 0.35 -28.53 6.34
CA VAL A 263 -0.59 -27.81 7.22
C VAL A 263 -1.80 -27.31 6.43
N VAL A 264 -1.60 -26.65 5.29
CA VAL A 264 -2.71 -26.17 4.45
C VAL A 264 -3.57 -27.33 3.96
N GLU A 265 -2.97 -28.42 3.49
CA GLU A 265 -3.63 -29.65 3.04
C GLU A 265 -4.46 -30.31 4.16
N SER A 266 -3.98 -30.27 5.41
CA SER A 266 -4.68 -30.83 6.57
C SER A 266 -5.87 -30.00 7.08
N LEU A 267 -6.04 -28.76 6.60
CA LEU A 267 -7.14 -27.91 7.02
C LEU A 267 -8.51 -28.52 6.66
N SER A 268 -9.36 -28.65 7.69
CA SER A 268 -10.75 -29.06 7.52
C SER A 268 -11.61 -27.95 6.90
N ASN A 269 -12.75 -28.32 6.33
CA ASN A 269 -13.71 -27.34 5.79
C ASN A 269 -14.20 -26.34 6.85
N ASP A 270 -14.33 -26.78 8.11
CA ASP A 270 -14.71 -25.90 9.22
C ASP A 270 -13.57 -24.94 9.59
N ALA A 271 -12.32 -25.40 9.58
CA ALA A 271 -11.17 -24.53 9.80
C ALA A 271 -11.05 -23.48 8.68
N LEU A 272 -11.23 -23.88 7.41
CA LEU A 272 -11.22 -22.95 6.28
C LEU A 272 -12.26 -21.83 6.40
N LYS A 273 -13.44 -22.11 6.98
CA LYS A 273 -14.50 -21.13 7.19
C LYS A 273 -14.27 -20.22 8.40
N ASN A 274 -13.66 -20.73 9.47
CA ASN A 274 -13.54 -19.99 10.72
C ASN A 274 -12.20 -19.28 10.90
N VAL A 275 -11.12 -19.85 10.37
CA VAL A 275 -9.77 -19.29 10.47
C VAL A 275 -9.53 -18.30 9.35
N ARG A 276 -9.22 -17.07 9.73
CA ARG A 276 -8.96 -15.95 8.80
C ARG A 276 -7.52 -15.45 8.86
N PHE A 277 -6.71 -15.97 9.79
CA PHE A 277 -5.32 -15.56 9.97
C PHE A 277 -4.38 -16.77 9.95
N PHE A 278 -3.35 -16.65 9.13
CA PHE A 278 -2.26 -17.60 9.01
C PHE A 278 -0.95 -16.85 9.25
N THR A 279 -0.01 -17.46 9.96
CA THR A 279 1.31 -16.89 10.21
C THR A 279 2.38 -17.77 9.58
N ILE A 280 3.45 -17.14 9.09
CA ILE A 280 4.68 -17.80 8.66
C ILE A 280 5.83 -17.13 9.40
N THR A 281 6.17 -17.71 10.54
CA THR A 281 7.34 -17.29 11.33
C THR A 281 8.54 -18.09 10.86
N ALA A 282 9.48 -17.49 10.14
CA ALA A 282 10.63 -18.24 9.64
C ALA A 282 11.86 -17.37 9.39
N PRO A 283 13.08 -17.91 9.57
CA PRO A 283 14.30 -17.12 9.41
C PRO A 283 14.49 -16.62 7.97
N THR A 284 15.23 -15.52 7.83
CA THR A 284 15.58 -14.98 6.52
C THR A 284 16.35 -16.03 5.72
N GLY A 285 15.98 -16.17 4.43
CA GLY A 285 16.62 -17.13 3.53
C GLY A 285 15.95 -18.50 3.44
N ILE A 286 14.87 -18.80 4.16
CA ILE A 286 14.12 -20.07 4.06
C ILE A 286 13.15 -20.13 2.84
N GLY A 287 13.16 -19.12 1.98
CA GLY A 287 12.31 -19.08 0.77
C GLY A 287 10.86 -18.64 1.03
N LYS A 288 10.64 -17.80 2.06
CA LYS A 288 9.31 -17.33 2.49
C LYS A 288 8.40 -16.90 1.33
N THR A 289 8.91 -16.13 0.36
CA THR A 289 8.14 -15.59 -0.78
C THR A 289 7.45 -16.66 -1.62
N LEU A 290 8.19 -17.66 -2.11
CA LEU A 290 7.61 -18.72 -2.93
C LEU A 290 6.76 -19.69 -2.11
N SER A 291 7.17 -19.99 -0.88
CA SER A 291 6.40 -20.85 0.01
C SER A 291 5.05 -20.25 0.38
N SER A 292 4.99 -18.94 0.68
CA SER A 292 3.73 -18.26 0.99
C SER A 292 2.83 -18.13 -0.23
N LEU A 293 3.40 -17.91 -1.42
CA LEU A 293 2.63 -17.92 -2.66
C LEU A 293 1.99 -19.29 -2.91
N GLN A 294 2.74 -20.38 -2.68
CA GLN A 294 2.20 -21.73 -2.80
C GLN A 294 1.07 -21.98 -1.80
N CYS A 295 1.27 -21.65 -0.53
CA CYS A 295 0.21 -21.74 0.48
C CYS A 295 -1.03 -20.91 0.10
N ALA A 296 -0.85 -19.73 -0.50
CA ALA A 296 -1.95 -18.91 -0.98
C ALA A 296 -2.69 -19.55 -2.17
N LEU A 297 -1.99 -20.19 -3.10
CA LEU A 297 -2.60 -20.94 -4.20
C LEU A 297 -3.37 -22.17 -3.69
N ASP A 298 -2.79 -22.92 -2.75
CA ASP A 298 -3.44 -24.07 -2.10
C ASP A 298 -4.73 -23.64 -1.36
N LEU A 299 -4.65 -22.55 -0.60
CA LEU A 299 -5.81 -21.94 0.05
C LEU A 299 -6.84 -21.45 -0.99
N GLN A 300 -6.40 -20.80 -2.07
CA GLN A 300 -7.27 -20.30 -3.13
C GLN A 300 -8.10 -21.43 -3.73
N GLN A 301 -7.48 -22.56 -4.06
CA GLN A 301 -8.16 -23.73 -4.58
C GLN A 301 -9.18 -24.28 -3.57
N LYS A 302 -8.76 -24.49 -2.32
CA LYS A 302 -9.65 -25.02 -1.27
C LYS A 302 -10.84 -24.11 -0.98
N ILE A 303 -10.66 -22.79 -0.99
CA ILE A 303 -11.75 -21.82 -0.77
C ILE A 303 -12.70 -21.82 -1.96
N ALA A 304 -12.19 -21.91 -3.19
CA ALA A 304 -13.02 -22.04 -4.38
C ALA A 304 -13.94 -23.26 -4.31
N GLU A 305 -13.42 -24.39 -3.84
CA GLU A 305 -14.18 -25.63 -3.66
C GLU A 305 -15.18 -25.56 -2.51
N THR A 306 -14.84 -24.87 -1.40
CA THR A 306 -15.64 -24.90 -0.16
C THR A 306 -16.61 -23.73 0.02
N GLU A 307 -16.26 -22.53 -0.43
CA GLU A 307 -17.06 -21.31 -0.31
C GLU A 307 -17.67 -20.84 -1.65
N GLY A 308 -17.31 -21.46 -2.77
CA GLY A 308 -17.97 -21.23 -4.08
C GLY A 308 -17.54 -19.94 -4.79
N TYR A 309 -16.44 -19.33 -4.39
CA TYR A 309 -15.81 -18.21 -5.10
C TYR A 309 -14.29 -18.35 -5.10
N THR A 310 -13.63 -17.82 -6.12
CA THR A 310 -12.16 -17.83 -6.23
C THR A 310 -11.57 -16.59 -5.54
N PRO A 311 -10.75 -16.75 -4.49
CA PRO A 311 -10.06 -15.62 -3.87
C PRO A 311 -9.08 -14.94 -4.82
N ARG A 312 -8.98 -13.61 -4.73
CA ARG A 312 -7.87 -12.85 -5.33
C ARG A 312 -6.66 -12.92 -4.42
N ILE A 313 -5.45 -13.00 -4.97
CA ILE A 313 -4.22 -12.93 -4.17
C ILE A 313 -3.69 -11.49 -4.17
N ILE A 314 -3.50 -10.91 -3.00
CA ILE A 314 -2.96 -9.56 -2.82
C ILE A 314 -1.73 -9.67 -1.93
N THR A 315 -0.55 -9.28 -2.40
CA THR A 315 0.69 -9.30 -1.61
C THR A 315 1.13 -7.88 -1.35
N ALA A 316 1.22 -7.48 -0.09
CA ALA A 316 1.70 -6.17 0.33
C ALA A 316 3.08 -6.28 0.98
N ILE A 317 4.01 -5.43 0.54
CA ILE A 317 5.41 -5.43 0.97
C ILE A 317 5.76 -4.03 1.52
N PRO A 318 6.54 -3.90 2.61
CA PRO A 318 6.85 -2.60 3.19
C PRO A 318 7.75 -1.73 2.31
N PHE A 319 8.74 -2.33 1.63
CA PHE A 319 9.79 -1.60 0.91
C PHE A 319 9.65 -1.76 -0.61
N ILE A 320 9.71 -0.63 -1.33
CA ILE A 320 9.56 -0.59 -2.79
C ILE A 320 10.67 -1.38 -3.49
N ASN A 321 11.89 -1.37 -2.95
CA ASN A 321 13.06 -2.02 -3.56
C ASN A 321 12.90 -3.54 -3.74
N ILE A 322 12.00 -4.19 -2.99
CA ILE A 322 11.75 -5.64 -3.05
C ILE A 322 10.67 -5.97 -4.09
N ILE A 323 9.79 -5.02 -4.42
CA ILE A 323 8.60 -5.28 -5.23
C ILE A 323 8.96 -5.77 -6.63
N GLU A 324 9.96 -5.19 -7.29
CA GLU A 324 10.37 -5.61 -8.63
C GLU A 324 10.97 -7.02 -8.65
N GLN A 325 11.71 -7.41 -7.60
CA GLN A 325 12.22 -8.77 -7.48
C GLN A 325 11.07 -9.77 -7.25
N ASN A 326 10.17 -9.48 -6.31
CA ASN A 326 9.02 -10.35 -6.04
C ASN A 326 8.10 -10.45 -7.26
N LYS A 327 7.96 -9.36 -8.03
CA LYS A 327 7.20 -9.34 -9.29
C LYS A 327 7.71 -10.40 -10.26
N LEU A 328 9.02 -10.47 -10.50
CA LEU A 328 9.59 -11.48 -11.40
C LEU A 328 9.32 -12.90 -10.90
N GLU A 329 9.39 -13.15 -9.59
CA GLU A 329 9.07 -14.46 -9.03
C GLU A 329 7.60 -14.83 -9.27
N TYR A 330 6.68 -13.89 -9.06
CA TYR A 330 5.26 -14.10 -9.30
C TYR A 330 4.95 -14.29 -10.78
N GLU A 331 5.52 -13.47 -11.68
CA GLU A 331 5.35 -13.61 -13.14
C GLU A 331 5.80 -14.98 -13.65
N ASN A 332 6.90 -15.53 -13.12
CA ASN A 332 7.39 -16.84 -13.52
C ASN A 332 6.50 -18.00 -13.03
N VAL A 333 5.85 -17.85 -11.87
CA VAL A 333 4.90 -18.85 -11.34
C VAL A 333 3.55 -18.79 -12.05
N MET A 334 3.04 -17.56 -12.24
CA MET A 334 1.72 -17.28 -12.79
C MET A 334 1.67 -17.42 -14.33
N GLY A 335 2.82 -17.29 -14.99
CA GLY A 335 2.92 -17.38 -16.44
C GLY A 335 2.09 -16.31 -17.15
N LYS A 336 1.61 -16.63 -18.36
CA LYS A 336 0.71 -15.74 -19.13
C LYS A 336 -0.77 -15.94 -18.83
N GLU A 337 -1.08 -16.89 -17.94
CA GLU A 337 -2.46 -17.33 -17.65
C GLU A 337 -3.16 -16.38 -16.69
N CYS A 338 -2.41 -15.78 -15.76
CA CYS A 338 -2.93 -14.81 -14.80
C CYS A 338 -2.40 -13.41 -15.09
N LYS A 339 -3.28 -12.43 -14.93
CA LYS A 339 -2.94 -11.02 -14.95
C LYS A 339 -2.36 -10.60 -13.60
N ILE A 340 -1.21 -9.95 -13.63
CA ILE A 340 -0.57 -9.38 -12.44
C ILE A 340 -0.62 -7.85 -12.53
N ALA A 341 -1.09 -7.19 -11.48
CA ALA A 341 -0.99 -5.74 -11.33
C ALA A 341 -0.03 -5.39 -10.19
N VAL A 342 0.86 -4.43 -10.45
CA VAL A 342 1.83 -3.94 -9.47
C VAL A 342 1.45 -2.50 -9.10
N HIS A 343 1.09 -2.27 -7.84
CA HIS A 343 0.60 -1.00 -7.32
C HIS A 343 1.46 -0.48 -6.15
N HIS A 344 2.41 0.42 -6.41
CA HIS A 344 3.12 1.21 -5.41
C HIS A 344 3.05 2.70 -5.77
N ARG A 345 3.55 3.61 -4.90
CA ARG A 345 3.58 5.05 -5.20
C ARG A 345 4.20 5.37 -6.57
N LEU A 346 5.11 4.54 -7.08
CA LEU A 346 5.75 4.73 -8.39
C LEU A 346 4.96 4.12 -9.55
N SER A 347 4.06 3.15 -9.32
CA SER A 347 3.19 2.62 -10.36
C SER A 347 1.99 3.54 -10.64
N ASP A 348 1.61 4.40 -9.68
CA ASP A 348 0.78 5.59 -9.94
C ASP A 348 1.41 6.47 -11.04
N PHE A 349 2.72 6.33 -11.22
CA PHE A 349 3.56 6.98 -12.21
C PHE A 349 4.24 5.99 -13.15
N GLY A 350 3.79 4.74 -13.32
CA GLY A 350 4.54 3.78 -14.14
C GLY A 350 3.77 2.55 -14.57
N VAL A 351 3.83 2.24 -15.87
CA VAL A 351 3.39 0.95 -16.43
C VAL A 351 4.56 0.39 -17.22
N ALA A 352 4.94 -0.86 -16.97
CA ALA A 352 5.87 -1.58 -17.83
C ALA A 352 5.12 -2.57 -18.73
N LYS A 353 5.44 -2.49 -20.04
CA LYS A 353 5.27 -3.42 -21.16
C LYS A 353 4.24 -4.57 -21.00
N SER A 354 3.10 -4.45 -21.67
CA SER A 354 2.38 -5.61 -22.24
C SER A 354 2.95 -5.92 -23.63
N LYS A 355 3.22 -7.19 -23.94
CA LYS A 355 3.64 -7.66 -25.28
C LYS A 355 2.51 -7.71 -26.31
N ASP A 356 1.26 -7.46 -25.89
CA ASP A 356 0.12 -7.33 -26.80
C ASP A 356 -0.02 -5.88 -27.28
N GLU A 357 0.21 -5.67 -28.59
CA GLU A 357 0.22 -4.38 -29.30
C GLU A 357 -1.19 -3.71 -29.39
N THR A 358 -2.21 -4.15 -28.63
CA THR A 358 -3.62 -3.74 -28.84
C THR A 358 -4.35 -3.16 -27.62
N ILE A 359 -3.75 -3.08 -26.43
CA ILE A 359 -4.47 -2.59 -25.22
C ILE A 359 -4.16 -1.11 -24.96
N PRO A 360 -5.16 -0.20 -24.92
CA PRO A 360 -4.97 1.21 -24.58
C PRO A 360 -4.37 1.40 -23.18
N VAL A 361 -3.36 2.25 -23.03
CA VAL A 361 -2.59 2.44 -21.78
C VAL A 361 -3.46 2.95 -20.62
N ASP A 362 -4.48 3.73 -20.93
CA ASP A 362 -5.49 4.25 -20.00
C ASP A 362 -6.31 3.15 -19.33
N ARG A 363 -6.61 2.09 -20.07
CA ARG A 363 -7.30 0.91 -19.53
C ARG A 363 -6.42 0.18 -18.52
N VAL A 364 -5.14 -0.03 -18.84
CA VAL A 364 -4.17 -0.68 -17.94
C VAL A 364 -4.00 0.11 -16.63
N LEU A 365 -4.00 1.44 -16.73
CA LEU A 365 -3.90 2.33 -15.58
C LEU A 365 -5.14 2.29 -14.69
N LEU A 366 -6.33 2.34 -15.28
CA LEU A 366 -7.58 2.25 -14.53
C LEU A 366 -7.69 0.88 -13.86
N GLU A 367 -7.32 -0.19 -14.55
CA GLU A 367 -7.27 -1.56 -13.99
C GLU A 367 -6.27 -1.65 -12.82
N THR A 368 -5.10 -1.03 -12.92
CA THR A 368 -4.11 -1.01 -11.81
C THR A 368 -4.59 -0.19 -10.62
N GLU A 369 -5.20 0.98 -10.83
CA GLU A 369 -5.75 1.82 -9.76
C GLU A 369 -6.91 1.13 -9.02
N SER A 370 -7.70 0.34 -9.76
CA SER A 370 -8.87 -0.38 -9.25
C SER A 370 -8.54 -1.76 -8.69
N TRP A 371 -7.27 -2.17 -8.77
CA TRP A 371 -6.83 -3.54 -8.51
C TRP A 371 -7.70 -4.55 -9.29
N GLU A 372 -7.72 -4.47 -10.62
CA GLU A 372 -8.42 -5.39 -11.54
C GLU A 372 -7.42 -6.29 -12.29
N ALA A 373 -6.82 -7.22 -11.52
CA ALA A 373 -5.94 -8.30 -11.96
C ALA A 373 -6.00 -9.50 -10.98
N ASP A 374 -5.73 -10.70 -11.46
CA ASP A 374 -5.84 -11.94 -10.67
C ASP A 374 -4.92 -11.94 -9.44
N VAL A 375 -3.75 -11.32 -9.58
CA VAL A 375 -2.80 -11.12 -8.49
C VAL A 375 -2.38 -9.67 -8.41
N ILE A 376 -2.38 -9.12 -7.20
CA ILE A 376 -1.99 -7.75 -6.91
C ILE A 376 -0.72 -7.76 -6.07
N LEU A 377 0.32 -7.07 -6.53
CA LEU A 377 1.52 -6.76 -5.74
C LEU A 377 1.46 -5.29 -5.34
N THR A 378 1.51 -4.97 -4.06
CA THR A 378 1.33 -3.60 -3.56
C THR A 378 2.27 -3.26 -2.41
N THR A 379 2.29 -2.02 -1.96
CA THR A 379 2.99 -1.62 -0.72
C THR A 379 2.07 -1.58 0.50
N PHE A 380 2.65 -1.64 1.70
CA PHE A 380 1.96 -1.30 2.95
C PHE A 380 1.32 0.08 2.90
N VAL A 381 2.05 1.06 2.35
CA VAL A 381 1.54 2.43 2.17
C VAL A 381 0.25 2.42 1.34
N GLN A 382 0.25 1.77 0.18
CA GLN A 382 -0.92 1.73 -0.70
C GLN A 382 -2.09 0.97 -0.07
N LEU A 383 -1.83 -0.15 0.61
CA LEU A 383 -2.88 -0.92 1.27
C LEU A 383 -3.49 -0.15 2.45
N PHE A 384 -2.67 0.26 3.41
CA PHE A 384 -3.16 0.85 4.66
C PHE A 384 -3.64 2.30 4.48
N GLN A 385 -3.01 3.13 3.65
CA GLN A 385 -3.57 4.46 3.37
C GLN A 385 -4.92 4.39 2.67
N SER A 386 -5.19 3.33 1.88
CA SER A 386 -6.50 3.13 1.29
C SER A 386 -7.58 2.89 2.34
N LEU A 387 -7.23 2.24 3.46
CA LEU A 387 -8.15 1.99 4.58
C LEU A 387 -8.45 3.21 5.44
N PHE A 388 -7.65 4.27 5.38
CA PHE A 388 -7.76 5.45 6.24
C PHE A 388 -7.83 6.76 5.41
N SER A 389 -8.44 6.71 4.22
CA SER A 389 -8.57 7.87 3.32
C SER A 389 -10.03 8.25 3.06
N SER A 390 -10.26 9.53 2.75
CA SER A 390 -11.53 10.06 2.26
C SER A 390 -11.64 10.07 0.73
N THR A 391 -10.53 9.84 0.01
CA THR A 391 -10.45 10.12 -1.43
C THR A 391 -10.94 8.95 -2.28
N ASN A 392 -11.64 9.25 -3.38
CA ASN A 392 -12.22 8.21 -4.24
C ASN A 392 -11.15 7.33 -4.88
N LYS A 393 -10.00 7.91 -5.23
CA LYS A 393 -8.87 7.15 -5.80
C LYS A 393 -8.41 6.05 -4.84
N MET A 394 -8.28 6.37 -3.55
CA MET A 394 -7.83 5.42 -2.54
C MET A 394 -8.93 4.41 -2.17
N LEU A 395 -10.16 4.88 -1.97
CA LEU A 395 -11.27 4.01 -1.57
C LEU A 395 -11.75 3.05 -2.66
N LYS A 396 -11.47 3.33 -3.95
CA LYS A 396 -11.93 2.52 -5.10
C LYS A 396 -11.56 1.03 -4.98
N LYS A 397 -10.42 0.72 -4.39
CA LYS A 397 -9.88 -0.64 -4.32
C LYS A 397 -10.34 -1.46 -3.11
N ILE A 398 -11.01 -0.85 -2.12
CA ILE A 398 -11.39 -1.51 -0.86
C ILE A 398 -12.28 -2.74 -1.10
N ASN A 399 -13.22 -2.68 -2.05
CA ASN A 399 -14.08 -3.83 -2.37
C ASN A 399 -13.28 -5.07 -2.80
N LYS A 400 -12.05 -4.91 -3.31
CA LYS A 400 -11.18 -6.03 -3.73
C LYS A 400 -10.58 -6.81 -2.58
N LEU A 401 -10.64 -6.28 -1.35
CA LEU A 401 -10.23 -7.02 -0.16
C LEU A 401 -11.24 -8.12 0.18
N ALA A 402 -12.50 -7.97 -0.22
CA ALA A 402 -13.53 -8.97 0.03
C ALA A 402 -13.19 -10.32 -0.61
N GLY A 403 -13.25 -11.38 0.20
CA GLY A 403 -12.90 -12.74 -0.18
C GLY A 403 -11.44 -12.94 -0.60
N SER A 404 -10.58 -11.93 -0.54
CA SER A 404 -9.19 -12.07 -0.98
C SER A 404 -8.32 -12.84 0.03
N ILE A 405 -7.20 -13.36 -0.46
CA ILE A 405 -6.06 -13.81 0.35
C ILE A 405 -5.02 -12.70 0.30
N VAL A 406 -4.75 -12.07 1.44
CA VAL A 406 -3.81 -10.96 1.58
C VAL A 406 -2.55 -11.45 2.28
N ILE A 407 -1.43 -11.43 1.58
CA ILE A 407 -0.10 -11.73 2.11
C ILE A 407 0.54 -10.43 2.57
N LEU A 408 0.93 -10.34 3.85
CA LEU A 408 1.67 -9.21 4.41
C LEU A 408 3.08 -9.66 4.74
N ASP A 409 4.04 -9.29 3.89
CA ASP A 409 5.46 -9.64 4.07
C ASP A 409 6.18 -8.65 4.98
N GLU A 410 7.10 -9.14 5.79
CA GLU A 410 7.82 -8.39 6.83
C GLU A 410 6.90 -7.48 7.67
N ILE A 411 5.83 -8.06 8.21
CA ILE A 411 4.78 -7.36 8.99
C ILE A 411 5.32 -6.53 10.18
N GLN A 412 6.52 -6.87 10.69
CA GLN A 412 7.20 -6.11 11.74
C GLN A 412 7.62 -4.70 11.31
N ALA A 413 7.71 -4.42 10.00
CA ALA A 413 8.04 -3.09 9.48
C ALA A 413 6.93 -2.04 9.71
N ILE A 414 5.77 -2.45 10.21
CA ILE A 414 4.71 -1.52 10.63
C ILE A 414 5.19 -0.74 11.85
N PRO A 415 5.12 0.60 11.84
CA PRO A 415 5.44 1.40 13.02
C PRO A 415 4.57 1.01 14.21
N GLU A 416 5.18 0.80 15.38
CA GLU A 416 4.51 0.23 16.55
C GLU A 416 3.29 1.01 17.01
N LYS A 417 3.37 2.35 16.96
CA LYS A 417 2.24 3.25 17.26
C LYS A 417 0.98 2.96 16.44
N TYR A 418 1.11 2.31 15.28
CA TYR A 418 0.02 1.92 14.40
C TYR A 418 -0.30 0.42 14.42
N MET A 419 0.47 -0.42 15.11
CA MET A 419 0.18 -1.85 15.22
C MET A 419 -1.21 -2.13 15.81
N PRO A 420 -1.69 -1.42 16.87
CA PRO A 420 -3.05 -1.63 17.38
C PRO A 420 -4.13 -1.25 16.37
N LEU A 421 -4.00 -0.07 15.74
CA LEU A 421 -4.93 0.41 14.71
C LEU A 421 -5.01 -0.58 13.54
N ILE A 422 -3.87 -0.94 12.95
CA ILE A 422 -3.83 -1.86 11.81
C ILE A 422 -4.30 -3.25 12.22
N GLY A 423 -3.85 -3.76 13.36
CA GLY A 423 -4.29 -5.05 13.89
C GLY A 423 -5.81 -5.13 14.03
N ALA A 424 -6.44 -4.11 14.60
CA ALA A 424 -7.90 -4.04 14.73
C ALA A 424 -8.60 -3.93 13.37
N SER A 425 -8.05 -3.14 12.44
CA SER A 425 -8.60 -3.03 11.08
C SER A 425 -8.52 -4.35 10.30
N LEU A 426 -7.40 -5.08 10.37
CA LEU A 426 -7.27 -6.40 9.75
C LEU A 426 -8.31 -7.38 10.29
N GLN A 427 -8.59 -7.33 11.60
CA GLN A 427 -9.60 -8.17 12.26
C GLN A 427 -11.01 -7.84 11.78
N MET A 428 -11.34 -6.56 11.64
CA MET A 428 -12.64 -6.14 11.09
C MET A 428 -12.79 -6.51 9.61
N ILE A 429 -11.73 -6.37 8.81
CA ILE A 429 -11.74 -6.79 7.40
C ILE A 429 -11.90 -8.30 7.27
N ALA A 430 -11.15 -9.08 8.05
CA ALA A 430 -11.31 -10.54 8.11
C ALA A 430 -12.74 -10.95 8.49
N LYS A 431 -13.30 -10.29 9.50
CA LYS A 431 -14.66 -10.54 10.00
C LYS A 431 -15.73 -10.17 8.97
N TYR A 432 -15.67 -8.97 8.42
CA TYR A 432 -16.77 -8.41 7.62
C TYR A 432 -16.67 -8.72 6.13
N TYR A 433 -15.45 -8.82 5.60
CA TYR A 433 -15.22 -9.05 4.17
C TYR A 433 -14.83 -10.49 3.86
N GLY A 434 -14.63 -11.33 4.88
CA GLY A 434 -14.20 -12.72 4.73
C GLY A 434 -12.74 -12.89 4.27
N THR A 435 -11.96 -11.81 4.28
CA THR A 435 -10.55 -11.79 3.87
C THR A 435 -9.71 -12.74 4.72
N ARG A 436 -8.77 -13.45 4.09
CA ARG A 436 -7.78 -14.29 4.77
C ARG A 436 -6.41 -13.66 4.69
N PHE A 437 -5.71 -13.60 5.82
CA PHE A 437 -4.40 -12.98 5.90
C PHE A 437 -3.30 -14.03 6.11
N ILE A 438 -2.21 -13.92 5.36
CA ILE A 438 -0.95 -14.63 5.62
C ILE A 438 0.06 -13.59 6.09
N LEU A 439 0.40 -13.61 7.38
CA LEU A 439 1.36 -12.69 8.00
C LEU A 439 2.74 -13.35 8.01
N MET A 440 3.72 -12.76 7.34
CA MET A 440 5.05 -13.35 7.20
C MET A 440 6.12 -12.48 7.82
N THR A 441 7.08 -13.11 8.50
CA THR A 441 8.11 -12.37 9.25
C THR A 441 9.18 -13.32 9.82
N ALA A 442 10.37 -12.76 10.09
CA ALA A 442 11.38 -13.43 10.91
C ALA A 442 11.13 -13.24 12.42
N THR A 443 10.45 -12.16 12.81
CA THR A 443 10.25 -11.73 14.19
C THR A 443 8.78 -11.35 14.38
N GLN A 444 7.93 -12.34 14.66
CA GLN A 444 6.47 -12.16 14.63
C GLN A 444 5.99 -11.09 15.61
N PRO A 445 5.54 -9.91 15.11
CA PRO A 445 4.96 -8.91 15.97
C PRO A 445 3.61 -9.41 16.45
N LYS A 446 3.24 -9.01 17.66
CA LYS A 446 1.96 -9.36 18.31
C LYS A 446 0.78 -8.55 17.76
N ILE A 447 0.77 -8.27 16.44
CA ILE A 447 -0.17 -7.34 15.79
C ILE A 447 -1.63 -7.71 16.03
N LEU A 448 -1.96 -9.01 16.02
CA LEU A 448 -3.31 -9.48 16.32
C LEU A 448 -3.69 -9.22 17.78
N GLN A 449 -2.75 -9.38 18.71
CA GLN A 449 -2.99 -9.13 20.13
C GLN A 449 -3.15 -7.62 20.40
N PHE A 450 -2.32 -6.78 19.79
CA PHE A 450 -2.49 -5.31 19.82
C PHE A 450 -3.85 -4.88 19.28
N GLY A 451 -4.27 -5.45 18.15
CA GLY A 451 -5.61 -5.20 17.59
C GLY A 451 -6.73 -5.62 18.53
N SER A 452 -6.63 -6.81 19.12
CA SER A 452 -7.62 -7.28 20.10
C SER A 452 -7.65 -6.40 21.34
N MET A 453 -6.52 -5.90 21.82
CA MET A 453 -6.49 -4.95 22.93
C MET A 453 -7.27 -3.68 22.58
N LEU A 454 -7.01 -3.06 21.43
CA LEU A 454 -7.75 -1.87 20.98
C LEU A 454 -9.25 -2.15 20.85
N LEU A 455 -9.64 -3.31 20.32
CA LEU A 455 -11.05 -3.72 20.21
C LEU A 455 -11.70 -3.97 21.58
N GLN A 456 -11.00 -4.56 22.55
CA GLN A 456 -11.53 -4.82 23.90
C GLN A 456 -11.88 -3.54 24.66
N TYR A 457 -11.12 -2.46 24.45
CA TYR A 457 -11.49 -1.14 24.98
C TYR A 457 -12.85 -0.65 24.46
N THR A 458 -13.28 -1.14 23.29
CA THR A 458 -14.52 -0.73 22.62
C THR A 458 -15.65 -1.76 22.75
N GLU A 459 -15.33 -3.06 22.84
CA GLU A 459 -16.29 -4.16 22.91
C GLU A 459 -15.96 -5.11 24.08
N LYS A 460 -16.87 -5.20 25.07
CA LYS A 460 -16.66 -5.98 26.30
C LYS A 460 -16.59 -7.51 26.11
N ASN A 461 -16.82 -8.04 24.90
CA ASN A 461 -16.97 -9.48 24.63
C ASN A 461 -16.22 -9.96 23.36
N SER A 462 -15.08 -9.35 23.00
CA SER A 462 -14.32 -9.80 21.81
C SER A 462 -13.77 -11.22 22.03
N LYS A 463 -14.21 -12.18 21.22
CA LYS A 463 -13.65 -13.55 21.20
C LYS A 463 -12.18 -13.49 20.78
N GLN A 464 -11.34 -14.32 21.40
CA GLN A 464 -9.94 -14.45 20.99
C GLN A 464 -9.88 -14.94 19.54
N ILE A 465 -9.04 -14.28 18.75
CA ILE A 465 -8.86 -14.63 17.34
C ILE A 465 -8.04 -15.89 17.21
N GLU A 466 -8.52 -16.78 16.36
CA GLU A 466 -7.83 -17.99 15.97
C GLU A 466 -6.87 -17.68 14.82
N SER A 467 -5.62 -18.11 14.96
CA SER A 467 -4.59 -18.02 13.94
C SER A 467 -3.85 -19.35 13.84
N ILE A 468 -3.51 -19.77 12.62
CA ILE A 468 -2.74 -20.99 12.37
C ILE A 468 -1.31 -20.63 11.95
N GLU A 469 -0.32 -21.15 12.66
CA GLU A 469 1.08 -21.11 12.22
C GLU A 469 1.30 -22.17 11.15
N LEU A 470 1.62 -21.74 9.93
CA LEU A 470 1.84 -22.63 8.79
C LEU A 470 3.17 -23.37 8.90
N LEU A 471 4.16 -22.82 9.62
CA LEU A 471 5.40 -23.54 9.92
C LEU A 471 5.46 -23.92 11.41
N PRO A 472 4.76 -24.97 11.87
CA PRO A 472 4.63 -25.28 13.29
C PRO A 472 5.97 -25.56 13.97
N ASN A 473 6.93 -26.14 13.24
CA ASN A 473 8.27 -26.45 13.75
C ASN A 473 9.28 -25.30 13.51
N HIS A 474 8.81 -24.06 13.35
CA HIS A 474 9.69 -22.94 13.03
C HIS A 474 10.85 -22.76 14.02
N GLU A 475 10.63 -23.02 15.32
CA GLU A 475 11.68 -22.92 16.34
C GLU A 475 12.90 -23.79 16.05
N GLU A 476 12.72 -24.97 15.43
CA GLU A 476 13.83 -25.84 15.06
C GLU A 476 14.74 -25.17 14.03
N TYR A 477 14.14 -24.50 13.04
CA TYR A 477 14.88 -23.78 12.00
C TYR A 477 15.69 -22.62 12.57
N PHE A 478 15.26 -22.01 13.68
CA PHE A 478 16.03 -20.96 14.36
C PHE A 478 17.11 -21.53 15.29
N LYS A 479 16.83 -22.63 16.00
CA LYS A 479 17.80 -23.28 16.91
C LYS A 479 19.02 -23.86 16.18
N CYS A 480 18.85 -24.23 14.91
CA CYS A 480 19.96 -24.68 14.07
C CYS A 480 20.83 -23.54 13.53
N LEU A 481 20.46 -22.28 13.74
CA LEU A 481 21.24 -21.14 13.25
C LEU A 481 22.34 -20.79 14.25
N THR A 482 23.57 -21.04 13.82
CA THR A 482 24.78 -20.66 14.55
C THR A 482 25.59 -19.64 13.77
N ARG A 483 24.95 -18.81 12.93
CA ARG A 483 25.63 -17.93 11.99
C ARG A 483 26.19 -16.71 12.69
N THR A 484 25.41 -16.09 13.58
CA THR A 484 25.76 -14.82 14.22
C THR A 484 25.64 -14.84 15.75
N LYS A 485 26.22 -13.82 16.37
CA LYS A 485 25.97 -13.44 17.77
C LYS A 485 25.92 -11.92 17.90
N PHE A 486 25.09 -11.42 18.79
CA PHE A 486 25.17 -10.02 19.22
C PHE A 486 26.24 -9.88 20.29
N VAL A 487 27.08 -8.87 20.12
CA VAL A 487 28.11 -8.45 21.09
C VAL A 487 27.81 -7.01 21.46
N PRO A 488 27.03 -6.76 22.52
CA PRO A 488 26.67 -5.40 22.88
C PRO A 488 27.84 -4.65 23.53
N LEU A 489 28.14 -3.48 23.01
CA LEU A 489 29.15 -2.53 23.48
C LEU A 489 28.44 -1.23 23.92
N LEU A 490 27.57 -1.36 24.92
CA LEU A 490 26.64 -0.30 25.36
C LEU A 490 27.05 0.36 26.69
N GLU A 491 28.30 0.17 27.12
CA GLU A 491 28.82 0.75 28.37
C GLU A 491 28.97 2.27 28.28
N ASN A 492 29.39 2.76 27.11
CA ASN A 492 29.60 4.18 26.84
C ASN A 492 28.88 4.58 25.55
N VAL A 493 28.43 5.83 25.52
CA VAL A 493 28.01 6.49 24.28
C VAL A 493 29.28 6.95 23.56
N LEU A 494 29.47 6.53 22.32
CA LEU A 494 30.68 6.78 21.53
C LEU A 494 30.45 7.96 20.58
N ASP A 495 31.46 8.81 20.39
CA ASP A 495 31.51 9.68 19.23
C ASP A 495 32.09 8.94 18.00
N THR A 496 32.24 9.63 16.88
CA THR A 496 32.78 8.99 15.66
C THR A 496 34.24 8.55 15.83
N GLU A 497 35.07 9.31 16.54
CA GLU A 497 36.49 8.95 16.74
C GLU A 497 36.62 7.74 17.67
N ASP A 498 35.90 7.76 18.79
CA ASP A 498 35.82 6.63 19.73
C ASP A 498 35.35 5.35 19.01
N PHE A 499 34.38 5.49 18.10
CA PHE A 499 33.92 4.37 17.27
C PHE A 499 35.00 3.84 16.33
N LEU A 500 35.78 4.70 15.67
CA LEU A 500 36.86 4.25 14.79
C LEU A 500 37.90 3.45 15.57
N ASP A 501 38.26 3.89 16.77
CA ASP A 501 39.14 3.15 17.66
C ASP A 501 38.57 1.76 17.98
N VAL A 502 37.29 1.67 18.34
CA VAL A 502 36.62 0.38 18.58
C VAL A 502 36.60 -0.47 17.32
N PHE A 503 36.26 0.11 16.17
CA PHE A 503 36.19 -0.55 14.87
C PHE A 503 37.54 -1.17 14.50
N PHE A 504 38.60 -0.37 14.44
CA PHE A 504 39.93 -0.85 14.02
C PHE A 504 40.57 -1.81 15.05
N ASN A 505 40.16 -1.76 16.31
CA ASN A 505 40.61 -2.73 17.32
C ASN A 505 39.92 -4.11 17.17
N LYS A 506 38.71 -4.17 16.61
CA LYS A 506 37.91 -5.40 16.49
C LYS A 506 37.89 -5.97 15.08
N TRP A 507 38.06 -5.13 14.06
CA TRP A 507 38.02 -5.52 12.65
C TRP A 507 39.37 -6.08 12.17
N ASP A 508 39.29 -7.12 11.34
CA ASP A 508 40.43 -7.74 10.66
C ASP A 508 40.43 -7.31 9.19
N TYR A 509 41.57 -6.83 8.67
CA TYR A 509 41.71 -6.35 7.30
C TYR A 509 41.43 -7.40 6.21
N THR A 510 41.37 -8.67 6.58
CA THR A 510 41.01 -9.80 5.70
C THR A 510 39.49 -10.07 5.65
N LYS A 511 38.69 -9.34 6.43
CA LYS A 511 37.26 -9.60 6.63
C LYS A 511 36.39 -8.49 6.07
N SER A 512 35.29 -8.87 5.41
CA SER A 512 34.31 -7.91 4.93
C SER A 512 33.41 -7.44 6.08
N CYS A 513 33.19 -6.13 6.19
CA CYS A 513 32.46 -5.54 7.30
C CYS A 513 31.28 -4.70 6.82
N LEU A 514 30.14 -4.87 7.49
CA LEU A 514 28.98 -4.00 7.34
C LEU A 514 28.88 -3.04 8.53
N ILE A 515 28.82 -1.74 8.29
CA ILE A 515 28.62 -0.72 9.32
C ILE A 515 27.29 -0.05 9.06
N VAL A 516 26.35 -0.17 9.98
CA VAL A 516 25.00 0.39 9.85
C VAL A 516 24.75 1.38 10.96
N VAL A 517 24.50 2.63 10.60
CA VAL A 517 24.23 3.71 11.55
C VAL A 517 22.88 4.36 11.27
N ASN A 518 22.32 5.03 12.28
CA ASN A 518 20.92 5.45 12.21
C ASN A 518 20.67 6.67 11.32
N THR A 519 21.60 7.62 11.23
CA THR A 519 21.42 8.88 10.47
C THR A 519 22.32 8.94 9.23
N ILE A 520 21.85 9.64 8.19
CA ILE A 520 22.64 9.89 6.98
C ILE A 520 23.89 10.70 7.32
N LYS A 521 23.75 11.75 8.13
CA LYS A 521 24.89 12.57 8.61
C LYS A 521 26.02 11.71 9.17
N ARG A 522 25.68 10.85 10.14
CA ARG A 522 26.65 9.98 10.82
C ARG A 522 27.27 9.00 9.84
N SER A 523 26.46 8.42 8.95
CA SER A 523 26.94 7.44 7.98
C SER A 523 27.98 8.05 7.02
N ILE A 524 27.81 9.32 6.62
CA ILE A 524 28.77 10.04 5.77
C ILE A 524 30.05 10.35 6.55
N ASP A 525 29.93 10.81 7.80
CA ASP A 525 31.09 11.10 8.67
C ASP A 525 31.95 9.84 8.89
N VAL A 526 31.30 8.73 9.29
CA VAL A 526 31.96 7.42 9.45
C VAL A 526 32.61 6.96 8.15
N TYR A 527 31.91 7.05 7.02
CA TYR A 527 32.46 6.65 5.71
C TYR A 527 33.74 7.42 5.35
N LYS A 528 33.73 8.75 5.50
CA LYS A 528 34.88 9.60 5.19
C LYS A 528 36.07 9.27 6.09
N LYS A 529 35.86 9.22 7.40
CA LYS A 529 36.95 8.94 8.35
C LYS A 529 37.53 7.54 8.22
N ILE A 530 36.71 6.53 7.90
CA ILE A 530 37.23 5.18 7.60
C ILE A 530 38.16 5.22 6.38
N LYS A 531 37.79 5.92 5.29
CA LYS A 531 38.65 6.04 4.11
C LYS A 531 39.96 6.76 4.43
N GLU A 532 39.90 7.84 5.21
CA GLU A 532 41.07 8.60 5.65
C GLU A 532 42.00 7.73 6.49
N GLU A 533 41.47 7.03 7.50
CA GLU A 533 42.26 6.20 8.41
C GLU A 533 42.86 4.96 7.70
N LEU A 534 42.14 4.35 6.77
CA LEU A 534 42.69 3.27 5.92
C LEU A 534 43.85 3.78 5.05
N ALA A 535 43.72 4.98 4.48
CA ALA A 535 44.78 5.59 3.68
C ALA A 535 46.02 5.90 4.54
N LEU A 536 45.84 6.43 5.75
CA LEU A 536 46.92 6.68 6.72
C LEU A 536 47.65 5.40 7.12
N ARG A 537 46.91 4.30 7.30
CA ARG A 537 47.46 2.97 7.62
C ARG A 537 48.03 2.23 6.41
N GLY A 538 47.88 2.77 5.20
CA GLY A 538 48.39 2.19 3.95
C GLY A 538 47.59 0.99 3.43
N PHE A 539 46.36 0.79 3.90
CA PHE A 539 45.47 -0.26 3.40
C PHE A 539 44.79 0.18 2.10
N LYS A 540 44.82 -0.69 1.09
CA LYS A 540 44.10 -0.50 -0.17
C LYS A 540 42.85 -1.38 -0.20
N LEU A 541 41.88 -1.02 0.61
CA LEU A 541 40.61 -1.72 0.73
C LEU A 541 39.47 -0.91 0.09
N PRO A 542 38.58 -1.52 -0.71
CA PRO A 542 37.38 -0.84 -1.16
C PRO A 542 36.45 -0.52 0.01
N VAL A 543 35.99 0.73 0.07
CA VAL A 543 34.97 1.21 1.02
C VAL A 543 33.83 1.80 0.20
N TYR A 544 32.64 1.29 0.43
CA TYR A 544 31.41 1.71 -0.23
C TYR A 544 30.44 2.38 0.75
N TYR A 545 29.54 3.18 0.20
CA TYR A 545 28.52 3.91 0.95
C TYR A 545 27.12 3.64 0.38
N LEU A 546 26.12 3.46 1.25
CA LEU A 546 24.74 3.21 0.86
C LEU A 546 23.72 3.91 1.76
N SER A 547 22.90 4.81 1.20
CA SER A 547 21.78 5.40 1.92
C SER A 547 20.69 5.89 0.96
N THR A 548 19.54 6.32 1.48
CA THR A 548 18.46 6.95 0.70
C THR A 548 18.87 8.27 0.04
N ASN A 549 20.03 8.82 0.42
CA ASN A 549 20.63 10.02 -0.16
C ASN A 549 21.17 9.79 -1.60
N ILE A 550 21.46 8.54 -1.94
CA ILE A 550 21.96 8.15 -3.25
C ILE A 550 20.78 7.86 -4.19
N ILE A 551 20.83 8.36 -5.42
CA ILE A 551 19.82 8.08 -6.45
C ILE A 551 19.61 6.56 -6.61
N PRO A 552 18.37 6.07 -6.83
CA PRO A 552 18.08 4.64 -6.94
C PRO A 552 18.96 3.90 -7.96
N LEU A 553 19.28 4.52 -9.10
CA LEU A 553 20.18 3.94 -10.10
C LEU A 553 21.52 3.55 -9.49
N LYS A 554 22.23 4.53 -8.90
CA LYS A 554 23.57 4.34 -8.33
C LYS A 554 23.55 3.40 -7.11
N ARG A 555 22.47 3.37 -6.33
CA ARG A 555 22.30 2.38 -5.25
C ARG A 555 22.35 0.94 -5.78
N ARG A 556 21.69 0.67 -6.91
CA ARG A 556 21.73 -0.67 -7.54
C ARG A 556 23.16 -1.02 -7.96
N ASP A 557 23.89 -0.06 -8.52
CA ASP A 557 25.29 -0.27 -8.91
C ASP A 557 26.18 -0.59 -7.71
N VAL A 558 26.09 0.21 -6.63
CA VAL A 558 26.85 -0.04 -5.38
C VAL A 558 26.54 -1.42 -4.81
N ILE A 559 25.26 -1.81 -4.76
CA ILE A 559 24.86 -3.13 -4.27
C ILE A 559 25.47 -4.23 -5.14
N GLN A 560 25.45 -4.08 -6.47
CA GLN A 560 26.00 -5.06 -7.38
C GLN A 560 27.53 -5.16 -7.25
N GLU A 561 28.25 -4.05 -7.19
CA GLU A 561 29.71 -4.02 -7.01
C GLU A 561 30.13 -4.69 -5.69
N VAL A 562 29.47 -4.34 -4.58
CA VAL A 562 29.73 -4.96 -3.27
C VAL A 562 29.41 -6.45 -3.32
N LYS A 563 28.33 -6.85 -4.01
CA LYS A 563 27.97 -8.26 -4.18
C LYS A 563 29.07 -9.03 -4.90
N ASP A 564 29.57 -8.51 -6.02
CA ASP A 564 30.62 -9.15 -6.82
C ASP A 564 31.93 -9.32 -6.01
N LEU A 565 32.27 -8.34 -5.17
CA LEU A 565 33.42 -8.43 -4.25
C LEU A 565 33.22 -9.50 -3.17
N LEU A 566 32.04 -9.54 -2.54
CA LEU A 566 31.74 -10.56 -1.53
C LEU A 566 31.72 -11.98 -2.12
N GLU A 567 31.19 -12.16 -3.34
CA GLU A 567 31.16 -13.46 -4.03
C GLU A 567 32.55 -13.91 -4.48
N SER A 568 33.46 -12.97 -4.74
CA SER A 568 34.87 -13.24 -5.06
C SER A 568 35.79 -13.30 -3.84
N GLU A 569 35.22 -13.34 -2.63
CA GLU A 569 35.93 -13.37 -1.34
C GLU A 569 36.94 -12.22 -1.17
N GLN A 570 36.70 -11.08 -1.83
CA GLN A 570 37.51 -9.87 -1.68
C GLN A 570 37.00 -9.05 -0.49
N PRO A 571 37.86 -8.71 0.49
CA PRO A 571 37.46 -7.91 1.64
C PRO A 571 36.91 -6.53 1.24
N VAL A 572 35.76 -6.16 1.79
CA VAL A 572 35.10 -4.88 1.51
C VAL A 572 34.42 -4.32 2.77
N ILE A 573 34.45 -2.99 2.93
CA ILE A 573 33.65 -2.29 3.95
C ILE A 573 32.47 -1.62 3.26
N LEU A 574 31.26 -1.86 3.79
CA LEU A 574 30.07 -1.11 3.41
C LEU A 574 29.58 -0.30 4.61
N VAL A 575 29.54 1.03 4.47
CA VAL A 575 28.89 1.93 5.42
C VAL A 575 27.49 2.25 4.91
N SER A 576 26.47 1.99 5.72
CA SER A 576 25.07 2.12 5.31
C SER A 576 24.18 2.74 6.40
N THR A 577 23.01 3.24 5.99
CA THR A 577 21.86 3.41 6.90
C THR A 577 20.97 2.17 6.91
N GLN A 578 19.74 2.26 7.43
CA GLN A 578 18.73 1.18 7.45
C GLN A 578 18.35 0.69 6.03
N THR A 579 18.79 1.37 4.97
CA THR A 579 18.58 0.99 3.57
C THR A 579 19.03 -0.45 3.26
N ILE A 580 20.02 -0.98 3.99
CA ILE A 580 20.54 -2.35 3.82
C ILE A 580 19.65 -3.43 4.45
N GLU A 581 18.80 -3.07 5.40
CA GLU A 581 18.02 -4.02 6.21
C GLU A 581 16.98 -4.75 5.35
N ALA A 582 16.46 -4.10 4.31
CA ALA A 582 15.41 -4.62 3.45
C ALA A 582 15.86 -4.89 2.00
N GLY A 583 15.67 -6.11 1.53
CA GLY A 583 15.71 -6.44 0.10
C GLY A 583 17.08 -6.57 -0.55
N VAL A 584 18.17 -6.53 0.22
CA VAL A 584 19.54 -6.58 -0.31
C VAL A 584 20.20 -7.92 0.01
N ASP A 585 20.53 -8.72 -1.01
CA ASP A 585 21.14 -10.05 -0.83
C ASP A 585 22.68 -9.97 -0.75
N LEU A 586 23.19 -9.49 0.40
CA LEU A 586 24.62 -9.41 0.71
C LEU A 586 24.97 -10.26 1.94
N ASP A 587 26.20 -10.77 1.98
CA ASP A 587 26.73 -11.64 3.03
C ASP A 587 28.10 -11.16 3.50
N PHE A 588 28.17 -10.50 4.67
CA PHE A 588 29.38 -9.95 5.29
C PHE A 588 29.98 -10.90 6.35
N ASP A 589 31.24 -10.72 6.75
CA ASP A 589 31.86 -11.54 7.81
C ASP A 589 31.47 -11.10 9.22
N MET A 590 31.23 -9.80 9.40
CA MET A 590 30.87 -9.17 10.66
C MET A 590 30.10 -7.87 10.42
N ALA A 591 29.46 -7.34 11.46
CA ALA A 591 28.84 -6.02 11.39
C ALA A 591 29.02 -5.18 12.66
N PHE A 592 28.98 -3.86 12.49
CA PHE A 592 28.75 -2.88 13.54
C PHE A 592 27.39 -2.22 13.30
N ARG A 593 26.49 -2.32 14.28
CA ARG A 593 25.15 -1.76 14.19
C ARG A 593 24.98 -0.75 15.32
N ASP A 594 24.73 0.49 14.95
CA ASP A 594 24.28 1.52 15.89
C ASP A 594 22.95 1.08 16.52
N PHE A 595 22.73 1.48 17.76
CA PHE A 595 21.63 1.00 18.59
C PHE A 595 20.27 1.27 17.92
N ALA A 596 19.44 0.23 17.81
CA ALA A 596 18.16 0.26 17.12
C ALA A 596 17.17 -0.71 17.78
N PRO A 597 15.87 -0.63 17.47
CA PRO A 597 14.90 -1.65 17.82
C PRO A 597 15.36 -3.05 17.46
N LEU A 598 14.93 -4.02 18.26
CA LEU A 598 15.48 -5.38 18.21
C LEU A 598 15.30 -6.06 16.84
N ASP A 599 14.18 -5.80 16.16
CA ASP A 599 13.91 -6.33 14.82
C ASP A 599 14.92 -5.80 13.78
N SER A 600 15.31 -4.52 13.88
CA SER A 600 16.35 -3.91 13.02
C SER A 600 17.73 -4.53 13.26
N LEU A 601 18.04 -4.85 14.54
CA LEU A 601 19.27 -5.58 14.90
C LEU A 601 19.29 -6.98 14.28
N VAL A 602 18.18 -7.72 14.36
CA VAL A 602 18.05 -9.07 13.76
C VAL A 602 18.11 -9.01 12.23
N GLN A 603 17.53 -7.99 11.60
CA GLN A 603 17.62 -7.79 10.15
C GLN A 603 19.05 -7.54 9.70
N THR A 604 19.81 -6.73 10.44
CA THR A 604 21.25 -6.51 10.18
C THR A 604 22.04 -7.81 10.35
N ALA A 605 21.78 -8.58 11.42
CA ALA A 605 22.41 -9.88 11.62
C ALA A 605 22.12 -10.85 10.45
N GLY A 606 20.94 -10.77 9.82
CA GLY A 606 20.59 -11.54 8.62
C GLY A 606 21.42 -11.22 7.35
N ARG A 607 22.31 -10.22 7.40
CA ARG A 607 23.30 -9.87 6.36
C ARG A 607 24.73 -10.30 6.72
N VAL A 608 24.93 -10.90 7.89
CA VAL A 608 26.22 -11.39 8.37
C VAL A 608 26.22 -12.90 8.38
N ASN A 609 27.25 -13.51 7.78
CA ASN A 609 27.37 -14.96 7.63
C ASN A 609 26.07 -15.61 7.13
N ARG A 610 25.42 -14.94 6.18
CA ARG A 610 24.07 -15.25 5.71
C ARG A 610 23.97 -16.67 5.16
N GLN A 611 25.02 -17.12 4.46
CA GLN A 611 25.15 -18.48 3.91
C GLN A 611 25.63 -19.52 4.93
N GLY A 612 26.05 -19.12 6.14
CA GLY A 612 26.58 -20.02 7.17
C GLY A 612 27.95 -20.62 6.86
N LYS A 613 28.68 -20.08 5.87
CA LYS A 613 29.97 -20.62 5.41
C LYS A 613 31.19 -20.02 6.13
N LYS A 614 31.01 -18.98 6.95
CA LYS A 614 32.10 -18.19 7.54
C LYS A 614 32.43 -18.60 8.98
N GLY A 615 32.10 -19.85 9.34
CA GLY A 615 32.22 -20.37 10.70
C GLY A 615 30.97 -20.10 11.54
N ASN A 616 31.07 -20.34 12.85
CA ASN A 616 29.96 -20.14 13.78
C ASN A 616 30.11 -18.83 14.55
N TYR A 617 28.99 -18.14 14.77
CA TYR A 617 28.84 -16.96 15.61
C TYR A 617 29.70 -15.78 15.16
N SER A 618 29.58 -15.42 13.88
CA SER A 618 30.10 -14.15 13.36
C SER A 618 29.55 -12.97 14.19
N PRO A 619 30.40 -12.02 14.58
CA PRO A 619 30.01 -10.99 15.51
C PRO A 619 29.19 -9.88 14.84
N VAL A 620 28.13 -9.48 15.50
CA VAL A 620 27.38 -8.25 15.24
C VAL A 620 27.54 -7.37 16.49
N TYR A 621 28.42 -6.38 16.40
CA TYR A 621 28.69 -5.45 17.49
C TYR A 621 27.58 -4.41 17.56
N ILE A 622 26.92 -4.31 18.72
CA ILE A 622 25.88 -3.30 18.94
C ILE A 622 26.53 -2.14 19.68
N ILE A 623 26.61 -0.99 19.04
CA ILE A 623 27.22 0.23 19.59
C ILE A 623 26.16 1.30 19.82
N GLN A 624 26.46 2.31 20.62
CA GLN A 624 25.61 3.48 20.76
C GLN A 624 26.38 4.74 20.35
N LEU A 625 26.07 5.29 19.17
CA LEU A 625 26.70 6.51 18.66
C LEU A 625 25.91 7.75 19.07
N GLU A 626 26.50 8.58 19.93
CA GLU A 626 25.94 9.84 20.44
C GLU A 626 24.43 9.76 20.81
N ASN A 627 23.74 10.89 20.91
CA ASN A 627 22.30 10.95 21.12
C ASN A 627 21.53 11.07 19.78
N ASP A 628 22.15 10.81 18.64
CA ASP A 628 21.53 10.96 17.31
C ASP A 628 20.34 10.03 17.09
N SER A 629 20.27 8.93 17.83
CA SER A 629 19.11 8.03 17.81
C SER A 629 17.81 8.73 18.20
N HIS A 630 17.87 9.84 18.96
CA HIS A 630 16.74 10.57 19.58
C HIS A 630 15.61 10.93 18.63
N TYR A 631 15.90 11.04 17.35
CA TYR A 631 14.97 11.51 16.32
C TYR A 631 14.32 10.40 15.48
N ILE A 632 14.76 9.14 15.59
CA ILE A 632 14.40 8.08 14.62
C ILE A 632 13.46 7.02 15.21
N TYR A 633 13.60 6.69 16.49
CA TYR A 633 12.76 5.68 17.16
C TYR A 633 12.04 6.30 18.36
N ASP A 634 10.87 5.81 18.74
CA ASP A 634 10.16 6.31 19.92
C ASP A 634 10.98 6.09 21.22
N LEU A 635 10.77 6.91 22.24
CA LEU A 635 11.52 6.85 23.51
C LEU A 635 11.26 5.53 24.25
N SER A 636 10.01 5.09 24.32
CA SER A 636 9.61 3.82 24.96
C SER A 636 10.33 2.62 24.33
N LEU A 637 10.45 2.64 23.01
CA LEU A 637 11.08 1.58 22.23
C LEU A 637 12.55 1.37 22.56
N ARG A 638 13.26 2.48 22.75
CA ARG A 638 14.66 2.45 23.11
C ARG A 638 14.84 2.01 24.54
N GLU A 639 14.01 2.50 25.46
CA GLU A 639 14.07 2.06 26.85
C GLU A 639 13.82 0.55 26.97
N VAL A 640 12.81 0.00 26.29
CA VAL A 640 12.54 -1.44 26.29
C VAL A 640 13.72 -2.23 25.72
N THR A 641 14.27 -1.82 24.57
CA THR A 641 15.39 -2.53 23.94
C THR A 641 16.68 -2.42 24.78
N ILE A 642 16.99 -1.23 25.32
CA ILE A 642 18.13 -1.00 26.22
C ILE A 642 17.99 -1.86 27.46
N ASN A 643 16.83 -1.83 28.12
CA ASN A 643 16.60 -2.59 29.36
C ASN A 643 16.73 -4.09 29.10
N LEU A 644 16.18 -4.58 27.98
CA LEU A 644 16.28 -5.98 27.60
C LEU A 644 17.72 -6.41 27.30
N LEU A 645 18.46 -5.61 26.53
CA LEU A 645 19.86 -5.90 26.23
C LEU A 645 20.73 -5.80 27.49
N LYS A 646 20.53 -4.79 28.35
CA LYS A 646 21.26 -4.62 29.62
C LYS A 646 20.97 -5.74 30.61
N GLU A 647 19.72 -6.18 30.72
CA GLU A 647 19.35 -7.32 31.58
C GLU A 647 20.02 -8.61 31.12
N LEU A 648 20.11 -8.83 29.81
CA LEU A 648 20.77 -10.01 29.26
C LEU A 648 22.29 -9.91 29.37
N LEU A 649 22.86 -8.71 29.26
CA LEU A 649 24.28 -8.44 29.51
C LEU A 649 24.67 -8.72 30.96
N THR A 650 23.79 -8.46 31.93
CA THR A 650 24.04 -8.87 33.33
C THR A 650 24.04 -10.39 33.54
N ALA A 651 23.52 -11.16 32.58
CA ALA A 651 23.47 -12.62 32.62
C ALA A 651 24.52 -13.31 31.71
N GLN A 652 24.92 -12.70 30.59
CA GLN A 652 25.86 -13.22 29.58
C GLN A 652 26.56 -12.08 28.82
N GLU A 653 27.84 -12.24 28.46
CA GLU A 653 28.59 -11.23 27.67
C GLU A 653 28.14 -11.15 26.18
N GLU A 654 27.55 -12.22 25.63
CA GLU A 654 27.19 -12.34 24.22
C GLU A 654 25.83 -13.05 24.05
N ILE A 655 25.03 -12.64 23.05
CA ILE A 655 23.73 -13.27 22.76
C ILE A 655 23.85 -14.04 21.44
N LYS A 656 23.66 -15.36 21.49
CA LYS A 656 23.75 -16.22 20.30
C LYS A 656 22.48 -16.14 19.46
N GLU A 657 22.61 -16.38 18.15
CA GLU A 657 21.46 -16.41 17.23
C GLU A 657 20.35 -17.39 17.65
N THR A 658 20.72 -18.48 18.32
CA THR A 658 19.77 -19.45 18.90
C THR A 658 18.77 -18.82 19.88
N ASP A 659 19.11 -17.68 20.49
CA ASP A 659 18.29 -16.96 21.47
C ASP A 659 17.52 -15.78 20.86
N TYR A 660 17.69 -15.47 19.56
CA TYR A 660 17.03 -14.31 18.94
C TYR A 660 15.49 -14.42 18.95
N VAL A 661 14.94 -15.63 18.82
CA VAL A 661 13.49 -15.85 18.83
C VAL A 661 12.89 -15.60 20.22
N SER A 662 13.54 -16.11 21.27
CA SER A 662 13.08 -15.89 22.64
C SER A 662 13.21 -14.41 23.02
N LEU A 663 14.28 -13.76 22.56
CA LEU A 663 14.53 -12.34 22.73
C LEU A 663 13.43 -11.47 22.08
N THR A 664 13.10 -11.74 20.82
CA THR A 664 12.08 -11.00 20.06
C THR A 664 10.68 -11.22 20.61
N LYS A 665 10.36 -12.43 21.07
CA LYS A 665 9.11 -12.71 21.78
C LYS A 665 8.99 -11.87 23.06
N ARG A 666 10.04 -11.87 23.88
CA ARG A 666 10.08 -11.10 25.14
C ARG A 666 9.98 -9.60 24.91
N TYR A 667 10.62 -9.09 23.86
CA TYR A 667 10.54 -7.70 23.45
C TYR A 667 9.10 -7.27 23.16
N TYR A 668 8.39 -7.99 22.29
CA TYR A 668 6.98 -7.65 21.99
C TYR A 668 6.04 -7.90 23.17
N ASP A 669 6.35 -8.84 24.07
CA ASP A 669 5.61 -9.03 25.33
C ASP A 669 5.71 -7.82 26.26
N LEU A 670 6.86 -7.15 26.29
CA LEU A 670 7.05 -5.93 27.08
C LEU A 670 6.29 -4.75 26.48
N ILE A 671 6.40 -4.54 25.17
CA ILE A 671 5.67 -3.46 24.48
C ILE A 671 4.15 -3.66 24.63
N LEU A 672 3.67 -4.89 24.49
CA LEU A 672 2.24 -5.18 24.67
C LEU A 672 1.74 -4.82 26.09
N LYS A 673 2.60 -4.90 27.11
CA LYS A 673 2.25 -4.50 28.48
C LYS A 673 2.16 -2.99 28.68
N GLU A 674 2.85 -2.19 27.85
CA GLU A 674 2.73 -0.72 27.89
C GLU A 674 1.32 -0.26 27.46
N GLY A 675 0.63 -1.08 26.66
CA GLY A 675 -0.75 -0.87 26.28
C GLY A 675 -0.91 -0.42 24.83
N VAL A 676 -2.05 0.25 24.56
CA VAL A 676 -2.36 0.76 23.23
C VAL A 676 -1.86 2.21 23.13
N ASP A 677 -1.15 2.52 22.06
CA ASP A 677 -0.67 3.86 21.74
C ASP A 677 -1.82 4.87 21.53
N ASP A 678 -1.62 6.12 21.96
CA ASP A 678 -2.64 7.17 21.91
C ASP A 678 -2.99 7.62 20.49
N ALA A 679 -2.04 7.56 19.54
CA ALA A 679 -2.32 7.85 18.13
C ALA A 679 -3.28 6.79 17.56
N SER A 680 -3.06 5.50 17.85
CA SER A 680 -3.98 4.42 17.46
C SER A 680 -5.37 4.61 18.08
N LYS A 681 -5.46 4.92 19.38
CA LYS A 681 -6.76 5.18 20.04
C LYS A 681 -7.49 6.35 19.42
N ARG A 682 -6.79 7.46 19.14
CA ARG A 682 -7.40 8.68 18.58
C ARG A 682 -7.95 8.41 17.18
N ILE A 683 -7.17 7.79 16.30
CA ILE A 683 -7.62 7.48 14.93
C ILE A 683 -8.79 6.49 14.95
N TRP A 684 -8.75 5.48 15.84
CA TRP A 684 -9.86 4.53 15.97
C TRP A 684 -11.13 5.19 16.52
N ASN A 685 -11.03 5.88 17.66
CA ASN A 685 -12.20 6.42 18.35
C ASN A 685 -12.80 7.62 17.63
N ASP A 686 -11.98 8.52 17.11
CA ASP A 686 -12.48 9.72 16.43
C ASP A 686 -12.68 9.47 14.93
N GLY A 687 -11.76 8.78 14.26
CA GLY A 687 -11.86 8.53 12.83
C GLY A 687 -12.86 7.43 12.49
N ILE A 688 -12.65 6.21 12.99
CA ILE A 688 -13.46 5.03 12.63
C ILE A 688 -14.82 5.08 13.33
N LEU A 689 -14.87 5.19 14.66
CA LEU A 689 -16.14 5.08 15.39
C LEU A 689 -17.09 6.25 15.17
N LYS A 690 -16.57 7.47 14.91
CA LYS A 690 -17.40 8.66 14.63
C LYS A 690 -17.51 9.01 13.14
N LEU A 691 -16.91 8.22 12.25
CA LEU A 691 -16.85 8.50 10.80
C LEU A 691 -16.21 9.87 10.48
N ASP A 692 -15.22 10.30 11.25
CA ASP A 692 -14.45 11.52 10.99
C ASP A 692 -13.27 11.22 10.05
N PHE A 693 -13.51 11.39 8.76
CA PHE A 693 -12.48 11.14 7.76
C PHE A 693 -11.33 12.16 7.78
N ASP A 694 -11.52 13.36 8.35
CA ASP A 694 -10.40 14.30 8.53
C ASP A 694 -9.43 13.77 9.60
N LYS A 695 -9.94 13.05 10.60
CA LYS A 695 -9.12 12.38 11.63
C LYS A 695 -8.36 11.17 11.09
N LEU A 696 -8.90 10.49 10.09
CA LEU A 696 -8.22 9.37 9.43
C LEU A 696 -6.98 9.83 8.64
N GLU A 697 -6.99 11.05 8.11
CA GLU A 697 -5.84 11.65 7.40
C GLU A 697 -4.61 11.90 8.31
N GLU A 698 -4.76 11.77 9.64
CA GLU A 698 -3.65 11.75 10.60
C GLU A 698 -2.81 10.45 10.51
N PHE A 699 -3.37 9.37 9.95
CA PHE A 699 -2.62 8.14 9.69
C PHE A 699 -1.60 8.36 8.58
N LYS A 700 -0.31 8.27 8.92
CA LYS A 700 0.79 8.42 7.97
C LYS A 700 1.87 7.38 8.23
N LEU A 701 1.86 6.33 7.41
CA LEU A 701 2.90 5.29 7.42
C LEU A 701 4.29 5.84 7.09
N ILE A 702 4.35 6.92 6.31
CA ILE A 702 5.57 7.70 6.04
C ILE A 702 5.31 9.12 6.56
N GLU A 703 6.11 9.58 7.51
CA GLU A 703 5.96 10.90 8.12
C GLU A 703 6.37 12.02 7.15
N SER A 704 5.67 13.17 7.25
CA SER A 704 6.01 14.45 6.60
C SER A 704 5.96 14.55 5.05
N PRO A 705 4.83 14.26 4.37
CA PRO A 705 4.68 14.55 2.94
C PRO A 705 4.66 16.06 2.58
N GLY A 706 4.57 16.98 3.57
CA GLY A 706 4.54 18.43 3.32
C GLY A 706 5.91 19.14 3.42
N GLU A 707 6.92 18.45 3.95
CA GLU A 707 8.28 18.98 4.06
C GLU A 707 9.23 18.32 3.06
N VAL A 708 8.87 17.14 2.55
CA VAL A 708 9.70 16.33 1.66
C VAL A 708 9.23 16.51 0.23
N TYR A 709 10.19 16.82 -0.63
CA TYR A 709 9.99 16.99 -2.05
C TYR A 709 10.80 15.96 -2.84
N ASP A 710 10.25 15.55 -3.97
CA ASP A 710 10.93 14.71 -4.95
C ASP A 710 11.89 15.61 -5.75
N VAL A 711 13.20 15.40 -5.62
CA VAL A 711 14.26 16.16 -6.28
C VAL A 711 14.86 15.33 -7.40
N PHE A 712 14.73 15.80 -8.64
CA PHE A 712 15.30 15.16 -9.83
C PHE A 712 16.75 15.62 -10.05
N ILE A 713 17.68 14.66 -10.07
CA ILE A 713 19.11 14.91 -10.25
C ILE A 713 19.49 14.69 -11.71
N GLU A 714 19.65 15.78 -12.47
CA GLU A 714 19.97 15.71 -13.90
C GLU A 714 21.48 15.68 -14.15
N LYS A 715 22.08 14.52 -13.90
CA LYS A 715 23.54 14.39 -13.92
C LYS A 715 24.10 13.90 -15.25
N GLU A 716 23.34 13.09 -15.99
CA GLU A 716 23.82 12.41 -17.19
C GLU A 716 22.84 12.57 -18.36
N LEU A 717 23.32 12.28 -19.57
CA LEU A 717 22.54 12.49 -20.81
C LEU A 717 21.21 11.74 -20.82
N SER A 718 21.16 10.54 -20.24
CA SER A 718 19.93 9.77 -20.01
C SER A 718 18.93 10.53 -19.15
N ALA A 719 19.38 11.16 -18.06
CA ALA A 719 18.54 12.00 -17.20
C ALA A 719 18.07 13.26 -17.94
N THR A 720 18.94 13.90 -18.72
CA THR A 720 18.57 15.04 -19.57
C THR A 720 17.49 14.65 -20.58
N ASN A 721 17.65 13.53 -21.29
CA ASN A 721 16.65 13.04 -22.24
C ASN A 721 15.29 12.80 -21.56
N LEU A 722 15.28 12.26 -20.34
CA LEU A 722 14.05 12.06 -19.57
C LEU A 722 13.39 13.38 -19.17
N ALA A 723 14.18 14.36 -18.71
CA ALA A 723 13.69 15.69 -18.36
C ALA A 723 13.10 16.43 -19.57
N ASP A 724 13.76 16.35 -20.73
CA ASP A 724 13.28 16.95 -21.98
C ASP A 724 11.95 16.33 -22.41
N ALA A 725 11.85 15.00 -22.37
CA ALA A 725 10.59 14.30 -22.69
C ALA A 725 9.47 14.70 -21.72
N TYR A 726 9.77 14.78 -20.42
CA TYR A 726 8.83 15.18 -19.38
C TYR A 726 8.30 16.60 -19.59
N GLU A 727 9.21 17.53 -19.89
CA GLU A 727 8.88 18.92 -20.22
C GLU A 727 7.97 19.02 -21.44
N GLN A 728 8.28 18.29 -22.52
CA GLN A 728 7.46 18.28 -23.74
C GLN A 728 6.04 17.75 -23.49
N VAL A 729 5.89 16.72 -22.66
CA VAL A 729 4.55 16.18 -22.31
C VAL A 729 3.77 17.16 -21.43
N LEU A 730 4.42 17.84 -20.49
CA LEU A 730 3.75 18.84 -19.63
C LEU A 730 3.45 20.16 -20.36
N GLY A 731 4.31 20.56 -21.30
CA GLY A 731 4.12 21.73 -22.17
C GLY A 731 3.19 21.51 -23.36
N TYR A 732 2.69 20.28 -23.55
CA TYR A 732 1.85 19.90 -24.68
C TYR A 732 0.62 20.83 -24.85
N LYS A 733 0.49 21.40 -26.04
CA LYS A 733 -0.68 22.17 -26.50
C LYS A 733 -1.40 21.43 -27.62
N ASP A 734 -0.77 21.36 -28.80
CA ASP A 734 -1.39 20.84 -30.03
C ASP A 734 -0.61 19.69 -30.68
N SER A 735 0.70 19.58 -30.45
CA SER A 735 1.54 18.52 -31.02
C SER A 735 2.65 18.09 -30.06
N PHE A 736 2.99 16.81 -30.10
CA PHE A 736 4.11 16.22 -29.37
C PHE A 736 5.26 15.94 -30.34
N ASP A 737 6.39 16.63 -30.19
CA ASP A 737 7.56 16.52 -31.07
C ASP A 737 8.81 16.18 -30.25
N TYR A 738 8.85 14.96 -29.74
CA TYR A 738 10.02 14.41 -29.04
C TYR A 738 10.27 12.97 -29.48
N ASP A 739 11.54 12.66 -29.78
CA ASP A 739 11.97 11.33 -30.16
C ASP A 739 12.07 10.40 -28.93
N LEU A 740 11.01 9.64 -28.69
CA LEU A 740 10.90 8.70 -27.56
C LEU A 740 11.95 7.56 -27.62
N SER A 741 12.59 7.31 -28.76
CA SER A 741 13.64 6.28 -28.85
C SER A 741 14.85 6.60 -27.95
N LYS A 742 15.08 7.89 -27.67
CA LYS A 742 16.13 8.38 -26.76
C LYS A 742 15.97 7.92 -25.31
N ILE A 743 14.74 7.62 -24.89
CA ILE A 743 14.41 7.17 -23.53
C ILE A 743 13.90 5.71 -23.51
N PHE A 744 13.37 5.24 -24.63
CA PHE A 744 12.86 3.89 -24.85
C PHE A 744 13.41 3.32 -26.16
N PRO A 745 14.59 2.67 -26.17
CA PRO A 745 15.25 2.19 -27.38
C PRO A 745 14.43 1.20 -28.22
N ASP A 746 13.58 0.40 -27.56
CA ASP A 746 12.71 -0.59 -28.21
C ASP A 746 11.36 -0.01 -28.68
N PHE A 747 11.12 1.28 -28.50
CA PHE A 747 9.81 1.88 -28.72
C PHE A 747 9.61 2.22 -30.20
N LYS A 748 8.65 1.56 -30.86
CA LYS A 748 8.28 1.92 -32.24
C LYS A 748 7.56 3.26 -32.22
N SER A 749 8.05 4.24 -32.97
CA SER A 749 7.50 5.59 -33.12
C SER A 749 6.03 5.62 -33.54
N ASP A 750 5.52 4.53 -34.09
CA ASP A 750 4.25 4.46 -34.82
C ASP A 750 3.02 4.32 -33.89
N GLN A 751 3.23 4.17 -32.57
CA GLN A 751 2.14 3.98 -31.59
C GLN A 751 1.51 5.28 -31.06
N PHE A 752 2.14 6.43 -31.26
CA PHE A 752 1.59 7.73 -30.87
C PHE A 752 1.47 8.62 -32.11
N GLU A 753 0.26 9.03 -32.44
CA GLU A 753 0.04 10.11 -33.39
C GLU A 753 0.68 11.40 -32.84
N LYS A 754 1.07 12.35 -33.73
CA LYS A 754 1.60 13.66 -33.32
C LYS A 754 0.65 14.42 -32.37
N THR A 755 -0.64 14.08 -32.41
CA THR A 755 -1.68 14.57 -31.51
C THR A 755 -1.98 13.54 -30.43
N LEU A 756 -1.67 13.87 -29.17
CA LEU A 756 -1.97 13.03 -28.00
C LEU A 756 -3.32 13.43 -27.39
N ASN A 757 -4.19 12.45 -27.14
CA ASN A 757 -5.37 12.69 -26.32
C ASN A 757 -5.01 12.81 -24.81
N VAL A 758 -5.94 13.30 -23.99
CA VAL A 758 -5.71 13.54 -22.53
C VAL A 758 -5.24 12.29 -21.79
N PHE A 759 -5.71 11.12 -22.21
CA PHE A 759 -5.39 9.83 -21.59
C PHE A 759 -4.00 9.33 -22.02
N GLN A 760 -3.67 9.39 -23.30
CA GLN A 760 -2.34 9.09 -23.85
C GLN A 760 -1.27 10.00 -23.24
N ARG A 761 -1.59 11.29 -23.06
CA ARG A 761 -0.71 12.25 -22.38
C ARG A 761 -0.43 11.83 -20.94
N LYS A 762 -1.47 11.48 -20.17
CA LYS A 762 -1.31 10.97 -18.79
C LYS A 762 -0.50 9.68 -18.75
N ALA A 763 -0.76 8.76 -19.68
CA ALA A 763 -0.02 7.51 -19.80
C ALA A 763 1.47 7.72 -20.09
N LEU A 764 1.80 8.56 -21.07
CA LEU A 764 3.18 8.87 -21.44
C LEU A 764 3.91 9.62 -20.30
N LEU A 765 3.23 10.57 -19.64
CA LEU A 765 3.77 11.25 -18.47
C LEU A 765 4.14 10.26 -17.36
N ARG A 766 3.28 9.27 -17.10
CA ARG A 766 3.58 8.17 -16.18
C ARG A 766 4.81 7.40 -16.67
N LEU A 767 4.83 6.87 -17.89
CA LEU A 767 5.99 6.13 -18.43
C LEU A 767 7.34 6.86 -18.24
N ILE A 768 7.37 8.17 -18.52
CA ILE A 768 8.57 9.00 -18.33
C ILE A 768 8.90 9.13 -16.84
N MET A 769 7.93 9.46 -15.98
CA MET A 769 8.14 9.57 -14.54
C MET A 769 8.66 8.28 -13.90
N ALA A 770 8.21 7.11 -14.35
CA ALA A 770 8.73 5.82 -13.88
C ALA A 770 10.24 5.69 -14.08
N LYS A 771 10.74 6.13 -15.25
CA LYS A 771 12.17 6.13 -15.55
C LYS A 771 12.90 7.28 -14.86
N MET A 772 12.29 8.46 -14.75
CA MET A 772 12.88 9.57 -14.00
C MET A 772 13.13 9.22 -12.54
N HIS A 773 12.32 8.33 -11.95
CA HIS A 773 12.51 7.90 -10.56
C HIS A 773 13.90 7.31 -10.29
N ASP A 774 14.56 6.71 -11.28
CA ASP A 774 15.94 6.23 -11.14
C ASP A 774 16.94 7.35 -10.75
N TYR A 775 16.55 8.61 -10.95
CA TYR A 775 17.30 9.83 -10.65
C TYR A 775 16.61 10.75 -9.62
N ILE A 776 15.51 10.30 -9.00
CA ILE A 776 14.78 11.07 -8.00
C ILE A 776 15.17 10.61 -6.60
N ILE A 777 15.46 11.58 -5.74
CA ILE A 777 15.62 11.39 -4.30
C ILE A 777 14.57 12.21 -3.54
N GLN A 778 14.34 11.85 -2.28
CA GLN A 778 13.38 12.52 -1.42
C GLN A 778 14.10 13.34 -0.36
N VAL A 779 13.89 14.66 -0.39
CA VAL A 779 14.61 15.62 0.45
C VAL A 779 13.64 16.53 1.19
N ARG A 780 13.81 16.67 2.50
CA ARG A 780 13.15 17.65 3.37
C ARG A 780 13.66 19.06 3.09
N VAL A 781 13.19 19.66 2.00
CA VAL A 781 13.64 20.98 1.52
C VAL A 781 13.50 22.07 2.59
N SER A 782 12.52 21.97 3.50
CA SER A 782 12.35 22.93 4.61
C SER A 782 13.49 22.95 5.63
N ARG A 783 14.29 21.89 5.69
CA ARG A 783 15.42 21.74 6.63
C ARG A 783 16.77 22.08 5.99
N LEU A 784 16.82 22.25 4.66
CA LEU A 784 18.02 22.67 3.95
C LEU A 784 18.30 24.16 4.21
N LYS A 785 19.42 24.45 4.86
CA LYS A 785 19.91 25.83 5.06
C LYS A 785 20.68 26.36 3.84
N GLU A 786 21.45 25.49 3.21
CA GLU A 786 22.25 25.74 2.01
C GLU A 786 21.94 24.67 0.95
N ASN A 787 22.33 24.90 -0.30
CA ASN A 787 22.09 23.96 -1.42
C ASN A 787 20.61 23.54 -1.58
N ARG A 788 19.69 24.50 -1.44
CA ARG A 788 18.27 24.28 -1.71
C ARG A 788 18.05 24.05 -3.23
N PRO A 789 17.48 22.92 -3.66
CA PRO A 789 17.19 22.67 -5.07
C PRO A 789 16.21 23.70 -5.62
N VAL A 790 16.25 23.94 -6.93
CA VAL A 790 15.30 24.85 -7.59
C VAL A 790 14.02 24.10 -7.95
N GLU A 791 12.91 24.82 -8.12
CA GLU A 791 11.69 24.21 -8.66
C GLU A 791 11.92 23.79 -10.11
N PHE A 792 11.34 22.68 -10.55
CA PHE A 792 11.48 22.21 -11.93
C PHE A 792 10.97 23.23 -12.97
N LYS A 793 10.12 24.17 -12.54
CA LYS A 793 9.66 25.31 -13.34
C LYS A 793 10.79 26.13 -13.94
N GLU A 794 11.95 26.22 -13.28
CA GLU A 794 13.12 26.95 -13.77
C GLU A 794 13.78 26.32 -15.02
N ARG A 795 13.50 25.05 -15.33
CA ARG A 795 14.07 24.38 -16.51
C ARG A 795 13.48 24.91 -17.83
N GLY A 796 12.17 25.13 -17.87
CA GLY A 796 11.42 25.40 -19.11
C GLY A 796 10.11 26.16 -18.93
N ASN A 797 9.90 26.82 -17.78
CA ASN A 797 8.64 27.48 -17.39
C ASN A 797 7.42 26.54 -17.30
N ILE A 798 7.66 25.26 -17.01
CA ILE A 798 6.62 24.25 -16.87
C ILE A 798 6.34 23.96 -15.39
N GLU A 799 5.09 24.08 -14.96
CA GLU A 799 4.71 23.74 -13.58
C GLU A 799 4.77 22.22 -13.34
N SER A 800 5.54 21.84 -12.33
CA SER A 800 5.67 20.46 -11.86
C SER A 800 5.84 20.47 -10.33
N SER A 801 5.43 19.39 -9.68
CA SER A 801 5.66 19.17 -8.25
C SER A 801 7.10 18.78 -7.91
N LEU A 802 7.94 18.56 -8.92
CA LEU A 802 9.33 18.18 -8.74
C LEU A 802 10.22 19.40 -8.44
N TYR A 803 11.23 19.16 -7.63
CA TYR A 803 12.42 19.99 -7.56
C TYR A 803 13.49 19.43 -8.51
N TRP A 804 14.47 20.26 -8.84
CA TRP A 804 15.46 19.97 -9.87
C TRP A 804 16.85 20.43 -9.47
N VAL A 805 17.84 19.59 -9.75
CA VAL A 805 19.26 19.94 -9.72
C VAL A 805 19.76 19.99 -11.16
N PRO A 806 20.19 21.17 -11.67
CA PRO A 806 20.63 21.32 -13.04
C PRO A 806 22.00 20.66 -13.28
N PRO A 807 22.29 20.19 -14.51
CA PRO A 807 23.55 19.53 -14.82
C PRO A 807 24.78 20.38 -14.49
N THR A 808 24.69 21.69 -14.72
CA THR A 808 25.78 22.64 -14.48
C THR A 808 26.09 22.87 -13.00
N LYS A 809 25.20 22.47 -12.10
CA LYS A 809 25.39 22.59 -10.64
C LYS A 809 25.36 21.24 -9.94
N CYS A 810 25.35 20.12 -10.68
CA CYS A 810 25.19 18.81 -10.05
C CYS A 810 26.26 18.57 -8.98
N ASP A 811 27.51 18.98 -9.23
CA ASP A 811 28.61 18.84 -8.27
C ASP A 811 28.44 19.67 -7.00
N ASP A 812 27.66 20.76 -7.02
CA ASP A 812 27.41 21.58 -5.83
C ASP A 812 26.37 20.91 -4.91
N TYR A 813 25.46 20.13 -5.48
CA TYR A 813 24.31 19.55 -4.78
C TYR A 813 24.43 18.04 -4.55
N TYR A 814 25.30 17.35 -5.28
CA TYR A 814 25.38 15.90 -5.30
C TYR A 814 26.84 15.44 -5.32
N ASP A 815 27.16 14.49 -4.46
CA ASP A 815 28.44 13.80 -4.36
C ASP A 815 28.31 12.40 -4.96
N GLU A 816 29.30 11.97 -5.75
CA GLU A 816 29.29 10.69 -6.45
C GLU A 816 29.18 9.49 -5.51
N ASP A 817 29.85 9.56 -4.37
CA ASP A 817 29.95 8.47 -3.42
C ASP A 817 28.82 8.55 -2.39
N THR A 818 28.51 9.75 -1.89
CA THR A 818 27.68 9.97 -0.70
C THR A 818 26.28 10.51 -0.99
N GLY A 819 25.98 10.86 -2.24
CA GLY A 819 24.66 11.34 -2.66
C GLY A 819 24.48 12.83 -2.47
N PHE A 820 23.24 13.28 -2.28
CA PHE A 820 22.92 14.70 -2.15
C PHE A 820 23.56 15.37 -0.92
N LYS A 821 24.08 16.58 -1.11
CA LYS A 821 24.86 17.30 -0.11
C LYS A 821 23.93 18.08 0.83
N ASP A 822 23.82 17.60 2.07
CA ASP A 822 23.16 18.30 3.17
C ASP A 822 24.10 18.40 4.37
N GLU A 823 24.55 19.61 4.66
CA GLU A 823 25.47 19.88 5.78
C GLU A 823 24.82 19.65 7.16
N SER A 824 23.48 19.75 7.24
CA SER A 824 22.74 19.48 8.48
C SER A 824 22.54 17.99 8.72
N GLY A 825 22.36 17.23 7.64
CA GLY A 825 21.96 15.83 7.63
C GLY A 825 20.52 15.57 8.11
N ASP A 826 19.77 16.63 8.41
CA ASP A 826 18.37 16.60 8.85
C ASP A 826 17.39 16.63 7.67
N GLY A 827 17.92 16.78 6.45
CA GLY A 827 17.22 17.01 5.19
C GLY A 827 16.68 15.77 4.50
N PHE A 828 16.68 14.58 5.11
CA PHE A 828 16.23 13.34 4.42
C PHE A 828 15.11 12.60 5.18
N ILE A 829 14.39 11.70 4.47
CA ILE A 829 13.38 10.81 5.06
C ILE A 829 14.04 9.55 5.61
#